data_AF-F0RX97-F1
#
_entry.id   AF-F0RX97-F1
#
_cell.length_a   1.000
_cell.length_b   1.000
_cell.length_c   1.000
_cell.angle_alpha   90.00
_cell.angle_beta   90.00
_cell.angle_gamma   90.00
#
_symmetry.space_group_name_H-M   'P 1'
#
loop_
_entity.id
_entity.type
_entity.pdbx_description
1 polymer ?
#
loop_
_entity_poly.entity_id
_entity_poly.type
_entity_poly.pdbx_seq_one_letter_code
_entity_poly.pdbx_strand_id
1 'polypeptide(L)'
;MNDKVITLDQARFGYDFITAPFLPEGKDEYYLRDQQNERSSSSYRHLRESEIKDLEDNLNSSPCWEDVLVTDPFDTSLIRNSEFYGLIRIGKMDKSIVSFHDFSVPVGIANSRIVSCDIGDHCAILDCAYLSHYIIDHHVILYRIGEMQTTNHAKFGSGILKEGEDEDVRITIDIMNEAGGRTIRPFDGILPSDAFLWGTYRDDQALMRTFEELTEKTMDKRRGYYGFVGQQSVVKSCDTIKDVWMGPGSYIKGANKLKNLMLRSTLAESIQIGEGVELVNGIIGSGSRIFYGCKAIRFIMGDNCNLKYGARLIHSFLGDNSTVSCCELLSNLVFSGHEQHHNNSFLIASLIMGQSNMAAGANIGSNHNSRGNDGEMVAGRGFWPALSSTLKYDCKFASYVLITKGNYPHELNIPLPFSLLSADTKESRRVVMPAYWWMYNLYALERNSYKYRKRDKRKVIRQHIETEYLAPDTVNEIFKACDLICLWVAQNYNRAHASTKEQKDLTQMGRELLLSKPSEVSSLHVYAWGLENGNEPVEILKVVEAYQAYQEMLLYYGVKTLSSYCLATKQSIACFQEKETIKREDWLNVGGQLVPEFRVEKLKSDLKNNAILSWNEVHQIYDVWFASYEQDRAIHALATLYQALDTKQINDAQWQDLVQNVAKIRLNIESQVFKTKEKDFNNRFRESTYRNLAERDAVLGSLDDNPFIQESRQITEQVLSQIRSVSFA
;
A
#
# COMPACT_ATOMS: atom_id res chain seq x y z
N MET A 1 -13.15 12.90 -32.72
CA MET A 1 -12.31 12.04 -33.60
C MET A 1 -12.93 12.01 -34.98
N ASN A 2 -12.13 11.94 -36.03
CA ASN A 2 -12.63 11.63 -37.37
C ASN A 2 -12.75 10.10 -37.41
N ASP A 3 -13.95 9.55 -37.16
CA ASP A 3 -14.19 8.09 -37.08
C ASP A 3 -14.19 7.41 -38.47
N LYS A 4 -13.43 7.97 -39.41
CA LYS A 4 -13.31 7.49 -40.79
C LYS A 4 -11.91 6.92 -41.00
N VAL A 5 -11.85 5.74 -41.60
CA VAL A 5 -10.60 5.22 -42.15
C VAL A 5 -10.17 6.16 -43.28
N ILE A 6 -8.95 6.70 -43.19
CA ILE A 6 -8.36 7.56 -44.22
C ILE A 6 -7.20 6.83 -44.87
N THR A 7 -7.03 7.01 -46.18
CA THR A 7 -5.86 6.53 -46.91
C THR A 7 -4.81 7.62 -46.89
N LEU A 8 -3.60 7.27 -46.45
CA LEU A 8 -2.43 8.14 -46.49
C LEU A 8 -1.44 7.62 -47.54
N ASP A 9 -0.55 8.48 -47.99
CA ASP A 9 0.58 8.08 -48.84
C ASP A 9 1.46 7.06 -48.08
N GLN A 10 1.89 6.01 -48.78
CA GLN A 10 2.73 4.97 -48.20
C GLN A 10 4.04 5.53 -47.61
N ALA A 11 4.60 6.58 -48.21
CA ALA A 11 5.83 7.23 -47.76
C ALA A 11 5.69 7.89 -46.38
N ARG A 12 4.45 8.11 -45.89
CA ARG A 12 4.20 8.69 -44.56
C ARG A 12 4.19 7.65 -43.45
N PHE A 13 4.21 6.35 -43.77
CA PHE A 13 4.17 5.31 -42.76
C PHE A 13 5.47 5.28 -41.94
N GLY A 14 5.36 5.59 -40.65
CA GLY A 14 6.50 5.73 -39.74
C GLY A 14 6.96 7.17 -39.48
N TYR A 15 6.34 8.16 -40.13
CA TYR A 15 6.62 9.59 -39.96
C TYR A 15 5.35 10.32 -39.50
N ASP A 16 5.47 11.63 -39.27
CA ASP A 16 4.39 12.51 -38.78
C ASP A 16 3.85 12.10 -37.40
N PHE A 17 4.70 11.54 -36.53
CA PHE A 17 4.34 11.20 -35.17
C PHE A 17 3.92 12.44 -34.38
N ILE A 18 4.60 13.56 -34.58
CA ILE A 18 4.21 14.88 -34.08
C ILE A 18 3.75 15.72 -35.26
N THR A 19 2.46 16.03 -35.30
CA THR A 19 1.87 16.87 -36.35
C THR A 19 1.77 18.32 -35.89
N ALA A 20 1.77 19.25 -36.85
CA ALA A 20 1.39 20.64 -36.57
C ALA A 20 -0.05 20.67 -35.99
N PRO A 21 -0.32 21.44 -34.91
CA PRO A 21 0.48 22.55 -34.36
C PRO A 21 1.45 22.17 -33.22
N PHE A 22 1.61 20.89 -32.90
CA PHE A 22 2.38 20.45 -31.71
C PHE A 22 3.89 20.30 -31.96
N LEU A 23 4.35 20.56 -33.18
CA LEU A 23 5.76 20.54 -33.54
C LEU A 23 6.35 21.96 -33.42
N PRO A 24 7.32 22.21 -32.53
CA PRO A 24 7.92 23.54 -32.38
C PRO A 24 8.70 24.01 -33.61
N GLU A 25 8.80 25.32 -33.80
CA GLU A 25 9.57 25.91 -34.90
C GLU A 25 11.05 25.48 -34.85
N GLY A 26 11.59 25.07 -35.99
CA GLY A 26 12.98 24.61 -36.12
C GLY A 26 13.28 23.24 -35.50
N LYS A 27 12.26 22.49 -35.05
CA LYS A 27 12.37 21.11 -34.58
C LYS A 27 11.73 20.14 -35.58
N ASP A 28 12.27 18.93 -35.64
CA ASP A 28 11.65 17.78 -36.31
C ASP A 28 10.85 16.94 -35.31
N GLU A 29 10.17 15.90 -35.79
CA GLU A 29 9.37 15.02 -34.92
C GLU A 29 10.18 14.19 -33.92
N TYR A 30 11.51 14.14 -34.05
CA TYR A 30 12.40 13.32 -33.23
C TYR A 30 13.03 14.09 -32.06
N TYR A 31 12.84 15.41 -31.96
CA TYR A 31 13.53 16.23 -30.95
C TYR A 31 13.35 15.78 -29.48
N LEU A 32 12.18 15.22 -29.11
CA LEU A 32 11.95 14.66 -27.77
C LEU A 32 12.52 13.26 -27.62
N ARG A 33 12.39 12.43 -28.66
CA ARG A 33 13.04 11.11 -28.73
C ARG A 33 14.54 11.24 -28.49
N ASP A 34 15.18 12.22 -29.13
CA ASP A 34 16.62 12.48 -28.99
C ASP A 34 17.01 13.01 -27.61
N GLN A 35 16.08 13.63 -26.88
CA GLN A 35 16.28 13.98 -25.47
C GLN A 35 16.08 12.77 -24.54
N GLN A 36 15.20 11.84 -24.90
CA GLN A 36 14.93 10.64 -24.11
C GLN A 36 16.02 9.57 -24.24
N ASN A 37 16.63 9.45 -25.42
CA ASN A 37 17.65 8.46 -25.67
C ASN A 37 19.01 8.94 -25.13
N GLU A 38 19.59 8.21 -24.17
CA GLU A 38 20.87 8.54 -23.57
C GLU A 38 22.05 8.43 -24.55
N ARG A 39 21.91 7.62 -25.61
CA ARG A 39 22.94 7.45 -26.63
C ARG A 39 22.91 8.60 -27.63
N SER A 40 24.01 9.34 -27.72
CA SER A 40 24.19 10.41 -28.71
C SER A 40 23.92 9.91 -30.13
N SER A 41 23.16 10.69 -30.91
CA SER A 41 22.91 10.45 -32.34
C SER A 41 24.20 10.30 -33.15
N SER A 42 25.29 10.95 -32.74
CA SER A 42 26.62 10.83 -33.38
C SER A 42 27.27 9.44 -33.24
N SER A 43 26.72 8.58 -32.38
CA SER A 43 27.23 7.22 -32.17
C SER A 43 26.78 6.25 -33.27
N TYR A 44 25.74 6.64 -34.02
CA TYR A 44 25.19 5.85 -35.10
C TYR A 44 25.80 6.28 -36.44
N ARG A 45 25.96 5.31 -37.34
CA ARG A 45 26.37 5.52 -38.73
C ARG A 45 25.28 5.03 -39.68
N HIS A 46 25.31 5.53 -40.90
CA HIS A 46 24.54 4.96 -42.00
C HIS A 46 25.01 3.54 -42.31
N LEU A 47 24.10 2.74 -42.86
CA LEU A 47 24.43 1.44 -43.44
C LEU A 47 25.37 1.61 -44.63
N ARG A 48 26.28 0.65 -44.81
CA ARG A 48 27.12 0.54 -46.02
C ARG A 48 26.30 -0.12 -47.12
N GLU A 49 26.62 0.17 -48.38
CA GLU A 49 25.95 -0.47 -49.53
C GLU A 49 25.96 -2.01 -49.47
N SER A 50 27.07 -2.60 -49.00
CA SER A 50 27.16 -4.04 -48.79
C SER A 50 26.21 -4.55 -47.71
N GLU A 51 26.04 -3.78 -46.62
CA GLU A 51 25.14 -4.15 -45.53
C GLU A 51 23.68 -4.06 -45.95
N ILE A 52 23.32 -3.05 -46.75
CA ILE A 52 21.98 -2.91 -47.34
C ILE A 52 21.66 -4.15 -48.19
N LYS A 53 22.57 -4.53 -49.08
CA LYS A 53 22.39 -5.71 -49.93
C LYS A 53 22.22 -6.99 -49.11
N ASP A 54 23.06 -7.18 -48.09
CA ASP A 54 22.95 -8.36 -47.22
C ASP A 54 21.60 -8.39 -46.47
N LEU A 55 21.09 -7.22 -46.04
CA LEU A 55 19.78 -7.11 -45.39
C LEU A 55 18.64 -7.46 -46.35
N GLU A 56 18.69 -6.98 -47.60
CA GLU A 56 17.71 -7.32 -48.64
C GLU A 56 17.74 -8.81 -48.99
N ASP A 57 18.93 -9.40 -49.14
CA ASP A 57 19.12 -10.85 -49.38
C ASP A 57 18.58 -11.69 -48.20
N ASN A 58 18.63 -11.15 -46.98
CA ASN A 58 18.03 -11.72 -45.78
C ASN A 58 16.50 -11.47 -45.67
N LEU A 59 15.86 -11.03 -46.74
CA LEU A 59 14.42 -10.75 -46.86
C LEU A 59 13.95 -9.57 -46.01
N ASN A 60 14.84 -8.66 -45.65
CA ASN A 60 14.43 -7.41 -44.99
C ASN A 60 14.01 -6.36 -46.02
N SER A 61 13.18 -5.42 -45.60
CA SER A 61 12.76 -4.29 -46.44
C SER A 61 12.68 -2.99 -45.67
N SER A 62 12.99 -1.90 -46.36
CA SER A 62 12.76 -0.54 -45.91
C SER A 62 12.46 0.36 -47.11
N PRO A 63 11.50 1.30 -47.03
CA PRO A 63 11.30 2.29 -48.09
C PRO A 63 12.45 3.32 -48.13
N CYS A 64 13.25 3.45 -47.06
CA CYS A 64 14.35 4.40 -46.95
C CYS A 64 15.45 3.84 -46.04
N TRP A 65 16.47 3.19 -46.62
CA TRP A 65 17.60 2.65 -45.84
C TRP A 65 18.46 3.74 -45.18
N GLU A 66 18.39 5.00 -45.64
CA GLU A 66 19.08 6.14 -45.00
C GLU A 66 18.55 6.44 -43.60
N ASP A 67 17.31 6.05 -43.32
CA ASP A 67 16.69 6.19 -42.00
C ASP A 67 17.00 5.02 -41.06
N VAL A 68 17.77 4.02 -41.52
CA VAL A 68 18.23 2.91 -40.69
C VAL A 68 19.69 3.14 -40.32
N LEU A 69 19.91 3.52 -39.06
CA LEU A 69 21.22 3.83 -38.52
C LEU A 69 21.69 2.74 -37.57
N VAL A 70 22.99 2.44 -37.56
CA VAL A 70 23.57 1.31 -36.84
C VAL A 70 24.83 1.69 -36.06
N THR A 71 25.21 0.90 -35.06
CA THR A 71 26.50 1.02 -34.37
C THR A 71 27.35 -0.23 -34.54
N ASP A 72 28.68 -0.09 -34.62
CA ASP A 72 29.60 -1.23 -34.74
C ASP A 72 29.86 -1.93 -33.39
N PRO A 73 29.99 -3.27 -33.37
CA PRO A 73 29.86 -4.20 -34.51
C PRO A 73 28.40 -4.39 -34.95
N PHE A 74 28.20 -4.62 -36.25
CA PHE A 74 26.89 -4.85 -36.86
C PHE A 74 26.93 -6.03 -37.86
N ASP A 75 26.50 -7.21 -37.42
CA ASP A 75 26.38 -8.42 -38.25
C ASP A 75 24.99 -8.53 -38.87
N THR A 76 24.88 -8.22 -40.17
CA THR A 76 23.64 -8.26 -40.96
C THR A 76 22.96 -9.63 -40.98
N SER A 77 23.70 -10.73 -40.73
CA SER A 77 23.15 -12.08 -40.73
C SER A 77 22.20 -12.36 -39.55
N LEU A 78 22.16 -11.46 -38.56
CA LEU A 78 21.28 -11.50 -37.39
C LEU A 78 19.93 -10.80 -37.62
N ILE A 79 19.74 -10.15 -38.77
CA ILE A 79 18.52 -9.42 -39.11
C ILE A 79 17.88 -10.07 -40.32
N ARG A 80 16.66 -10.61 -40.18
CA ARG A 80 16.02 -11.44 -41.22
C ARG A 80 14.51 -11.24 -41.30
N ASN A 81 13.97 -11.23 -42.53
CA ASN A 81 12.54 -11.22 -42.78
C ASN A 81 11.79 -10.14 -41.97
N SER A 82 12.34 -8.93 -41.95
CA SER A 82 11.85 -7.81 -41.14
C SER A 82 11.62 -6.55 -41.96
N GLU A 83 10.70 -5.71 -41.50
CA GLU A 83 10.33 -4.46 -42.17
C GLU A 83 10.67 -3.25 -41.28
N PHE A 84 11.30 -2.23 -41.85
CA PHE A 84 11.77 -1.04 -41.14
C PHE A 84 11.17 0.24 -41.75
N TYR A 85 10.48 1.03 -40.93
CA TYR A 85 9.81 2.27 -41.36
C TYR A 85 10.11 3.44 -40.44
N GLY A 86 10.30 4.63 -41.00
CA GLY A 86 10.75 5.79 -40.24
C GLY A 86 12.19 5.65 -39.75
N LEU A 87 12.61 6.57 -38.87
CA LEU A 87 13.96 6.56 -38.30
C LEU A 87 14.15 5.40 -37.33
N ILE A 88 14.98 4.42 -37.70
CA ILE A 88 15.35 3.27 -36.87
C ILE A 88 16.82 3.40 -36.46
N ARG A 89 17.12 3.22 -35.17
CA ARG A 89 18.50 3.20 -34.67
C ARG A 89 18.78 1.88 -33.99
N ILE A 90 19.78 1.13 -34.46
CA ILE A 90 20.12 -0.20 -33.98
C ILE A 90 21.50 -0.18 -33.33
N GLY A 91 21.57 -0.66 -32.09
CA GLY A 91 22.81 -0.83 -31.36
C GLY A 91 23.67 -1.97 -31.89
N LYS A 92 24.63 -2.40 -31.07
CA LYS A 92 25.58 -3.45 -31.43
C LYS A 92 24.86 -4.78 -31.65
N MET A 93 25.21 -5.43 -32.76
CA MET A 93 24.70 -6.73 -33.16
C MET A 93 25.87 -7.64 -33.54
N ASP A 94 26.18 -8.59 -32.66
CA ASP A 94 27.17 -9.64 -32.90
C ASP A 94 26.66 -11.00 -32.42
N LYS A 95 27.18 -12.07 -33.01
CA LYS A 95 26.70 -13.45 -32.83
C LYS A 95 26.83 -13.89 -31.38
N SER A 96 25.71 -13.82 -30.68
CA SER A 96 25.59 -14.17 -29.27
C SER A 96 24.16 -14.63 -28.97
N ILE A 97 23.95 -15.15 -27.76
CA ILE A 97 22.62 -15.49 -27.25
C ILE A 97 22.34 -14.64 -26.03
N VAL A 98 21.10 -14.19 -25.90
CA VAL A 98 20.57 -13.62 -24.66
C VAL A 98 19.68 -14.64 -23.99
N SER A 99 19.82 -14.74 -22.67
CA SER A 99 19.18 -15.78 -21.88
C SER A 99 18.59 -15.21 -20.61
N PHE A 100 17.38 -15.64 -20.28
CA PHE A 100 16.74 -15.36 -19.00
C PHE A 100 16.12 -16.65 -18.46
N HIS A 101 16.71 -17.17 -17.38
CA HIS A 101 16.46 -18.52 -16.89
C HIS A 101 16.63 -19.57 -18.01
N ASP A 102 15.66 -20.45 -18.22
CA ASP A 102 15.72 -21.51 -19.24
C ASP A 102 15.30 -21.02 -20.64
N PHE A 103 15.00 -19.72 -20.81
CA PHE A 103 14.60 -19.14 -22.09
C PHE A 103 15.78 -18.43 -22.74
N SER A 104 16.29 -18.99 -23.84
CA SER A 104 17.42 -18.44 -24.59
C SER A 104 17.04 -18.24 -26.05
N VAL A 105 17.45 -17.11 -26.61
CA VAL A 105 17.22 -16.75 -28.01
C VAL A 105 18.47 -16.07 -28.58
N PRO A 106 18.73 -16.18 -29.89
CA PRO A 106 19.82 -15.45 -30.51
C PRO A 106 19.55 -13.93 -30.43
N VAL A 107 20.62 -13.15 -30.25
CA VAL A 107 20.59 -11.71 -30.50
C VAL A 107 20.25 -11.47 -31.98
N GLY A 108 19.42 -10.47 -32.25
CA GLY A 108 19.01 -10.13 -33.61
C GLY A 108 17.54 -9.70 -33.72
N ILE A 109 17.14 -9.39 -34.95
CA ILE A 109 15.78 -8.97 -35.29
C ILE A 109 15.24 -9.93 -36.35
N ALA A 110 14.11 -10.58 -36.09
CA ALA A 110 13.53 -11.51 -37.06
C ALA A 110 12.01 -11.47 -37.09
N ASN A 111 11.42 -11.65 -38.28
CA ASN A 111 9.97 -11.76 -38.49
C ASN A 111 9.18 -10.62 -37.82
N SER A 112 9.72 -9.41 -37.88
CA SER A 112 9.22 -8.29 -37.10
C SER A 112 9.08 -7.02 -37.93
N ARG A 113 8.02 -6.24 -37.66
CA ARG A 113 7.82 -4.90 -38.22
C ARG A 113 8.19 -3.85 -37.18
N ILE A 114 9.16 -3.01 -37.52
CA ILE A 114 9.73 -1.98 -36.64
C ILE A 114 9.43 -0.61 -37.25
N VAL A 115 8.82 0.26 -36.45
CA VAL A 115 8.38 1.59 -36.89
C VAL A 115 8.92 2.65 -35.93
N SER A 116 9.84 3.49 -36.40
CA SER A 116 10.43 4.60 -35.63
C SER A 116 10.86 4.20 -34.22
N CYS A 117 11.85 3.31 -34.08
CA CYS A 117 12.33 2.79 -32.79
C CYS A 117 13.84 2.98 -32.60
N ASP A 118 14.25 3.11 -31.34
CA ASP A 118 15.65 2.96 -30.91
C ASP A 118 15.82 1.59 -30.25
N ILE A 119 16.80 0.82 -30.70
CA ILE A 119 17.10 -0.53 -30.23
C ILE A 119 18.53 -0.54 -29.69
N GLY A 120 18.67 -0.95 -28.45
CA GLY A 120 19.94 -1.04 -27.75
C GLY A 120 20.86 -2.14 -28.27
N ASP A 121 21.86 -2.45 -27.46
CA ASP A 121 22.91 -3.41 -27.79
C ASP A 121 22.43 -4.79 -27.38
N HIS A 122 22.76 -5.79 -28.18
CA HIS A 122 22.51 -7.20 -27.84
C HIS A 122 21.04 -7.53 -27.55
N CYS A 123 20.10 -6.86 -28.23
CA CYS A 123 18.68 -7.15 -28.10
C CYS A 123 18.24 -8.30 -29.01
N ALA A 124 17.22 -9.04 -28.55
CA ALA A 124 16.53 -10.04 -29.35
C ALA A 124 15.08 -9.59 -29.57
N ILE A 125 14.72 -9.27 -30.82
CA ILE A 125 13.36 -8.86 -31.21
C ILE A 125 12.86 -9.84 -32.27
N LEU A 126 12.10 -10.85 -31.85
CA LEU A 126 11.70 -11.94 -32.72
C LEU A 126 10.18 -12.10 -32.71
N ASP A 127 9.59 -12.27 -33.90
CA ASP A 127 8.16 -12.49 -34.09
C ASP A 127 7.28 -11.37 -33.49
N CYS A 128 7.71 -10.12 -33.60
CA CYS A 128 6.97 -8.94 -33.14
C CYS A 128 6.18 -8.33 -34.32
N ALA A 129 4.88 -8.62 -34.39
CA ALA A 129 4.06 -8.29 -35.55
C ALA A 129 3.90 -6.78 -35.77
N TYR A 130 3.94 -5.98 -34.71
CA TYR A 130 3.95 -4.52 -34.81
C TYR A 130 4.65 -3.89 -33.59
N LEU A 131 5.82 -3.26 -33.80
CA LEU A 131 6.57 -2.53 -32.78
C LEU A 131 6.80 -1.08 -33.23
N SER A 132 6.29 -0.10 -32.47
CA SER A 132 6.19 1.28 -32.95
C SER A 132 6.44 2.32 -31.84
N HIS A 133 7.35 3.25 -32.07
CA HIS A 133 7.67 4.39 -31.19
C HIS A 133 8.11 3.98 -29.77
N TYR A 134 9.11 3.10 -29.71
CA TYR A 134 9.75 2.68 -28.46
C TYR A 134 11.26 2.94 -28.49
N ILE A 135 11.78 3.28 -27.31
CA ILE A 135 13.20 3.20 -26.98
C ILE A 135 13.38 1.90 -26.18
N ILE A 136 14.16 0.99 -26.75
CA ILE A 136 14.49 -0.30 -26.17
C ILE A 136 15.95 -0.25 -25.77
N ASP A 137 16.21 -0.40 -24.49
CA ASP A 137 17.54 -0.39 -23.90
C ASP A 137 18.28 -1.72 -24.17
N HIS A 138 19.48 -1.90 -23.62
CA HIS A 138 20.37 -3.02 -23.94
C HIS A 138 19.92 -4.36 -23.31
N HIS A 139 20.29 -5.47 -23.96
CA HIS A 139 20.05 -6.84 -23.49
C HIS A 139 18.55 -7.14 -23.24
N VAL A 140 17.68 -6.56 -24.05
CA VAL A 140 16.22 -6.77 -23.96
C VAL A 140 15.79 -7.93 -24.86
N ILE A 141 14.84 -8.72 -24.37
CA ILE A 141 14.18 -9.78 -25.15
C ILE A 141 12.72 -9.40 -25.40
N LEU A 142 12.36 -9.16 -26.67
CA LEU A 142 10.99 -9.03 -27.16
C LEU A 142 10.66 -10.23 -28.04
N TYR A 143 9.68 -11.03 -27.66
CA TYR A 143 9.43 -12.32 -28.32
C TYR A 143 7.95 -12.64 -28.48
N ARG A 144 7.44 -12.79 -29.72
CA ARG A 144 6.02 -13.06 -30.02
C ARG A 144 5.09 -12.02 -29.39
N ILE A 145 5.12 -10.82 -29.94
CA ILE A 145 4.26 -9.71 -29.51
C ILE A 145 3.32 -9.33 -30.64
N GLY A 146 2.01 -9.30 -30.38
CA GLY A 146 0.99 -8.96 -31.37
C GLY A 146 1.04 -7.47 -31.75
N GLU A 147 0.96 -6.59 -30.77
CA GLU A 147 1.06 -5.15 -30.95
C GLU A 147 1.78 -4.50 -29.76
N MET A 148 2.81 -3.70 -30.05
CA MET A 148 3.52 -2.86 -29.09
C MET A 148 3.71 -1.46 -29.67
N GLN A 149 2.86 -0.51 -29.26
CA GLN A 149 2.84 0.84 -29.83
C GLN A 149 2.80 1.94 -28.77
N THR A 150 3.37 3.11 -29.08
CA THR A 150 3.20 4.32 -28.28
C THR A 150 2.59 5.43 -29.12
N THR A 151 1.65 6.15 -28.52
CA THR A 151 1.00 7.32 -29.11
C THR A 151 1.75 8.59 -28.73
N ASN A 152 1.67 9.62 -29.57
CA ASN A 152 2.33 10.90 -29.29
C ASN A 152 1.76 11.63 -28.06
N HIS A 153 0.64 11.19 -27.51
CA HIS A 153 -0.02 11.74 -26.32
C HIS A 153 -0.01 10.75 -25.15
N ALA A 154 0.91 9.78 -25.14
CA ALA A 154 1.09 8.83 -24.05
C ALA A 154 1.33 9.54 -22.70
N LYS A 155 0.66 9.04 -21.65
CA LYS A 155 0.74 9.56 -20.27
C LYS A 155 1.38 8.55 -19.31
N PHE A 156 1.61 7.33 -19.76
CA PHE A 156 2.18 6.22 -18.99
C PHE A 156 1.50 6.05 -17.62
N GLY A 157 0.18 6.16 -17.57
CA GLY A 157 -0.62 6.02 -16.34
C GLY A 157 -0.75 7.30 -15.50
N SER A 158 -0.07 8.39 -15.84
CA SER A 158 -0.21 9.69 -15.17
C SER A 158 -1.54 10.39 -15.50
N GLY A 159 -2.07 11.13 -14.54
CA GLY A 159 -3.31 11.88 -14.59
C GLY A 159 -3.18 13.32 -15.10
N ILE A 160 -2.14 13.60 -15.90
CA ILE A 160 -1.95 14.90 -16.58
C ILE A 160 -2.68 14.95 -17.92
N LEU A 161 -2.78 16.14 -18.51
CA LEU A 161 -3.14 16.32 -19.92
C LEU A 161 -1.91 16.69 -20.75
N LYS A 162 -1.86 16.15 -21.96
CA LYS A 162 -0.96 16.62 -23.01
C LYS A 162 -1.56 17.84 -23.70
N GLU A 163 -0.71 18.66 -24.30
CA GLU A 163 -1.12 19.88 -25.00
C GLU A 163 -2.24 19.61 -26.01
N GLY A 164 -3.32 20.40 -25.97
CA GLY A 164 -4.46 20.27 -26.89
C GLY A 164 -5.34 19.04 -26.67
N GLU A 165 -5.21 18.32 -25.55
CA GLU A 165 -6.22 17.33 -25.14
C GLU A 165 -7.36 18.01 -24.36
N ASP A 166 -8.55 17.43 -24.48
CA ASP A 166 -9.74 17.80 -23.71
C ASP A 166 -9.68 17.23 -22.27
N GLU A 167 -10.41 17.85 -21.35
CA GLU A 167 -10.41 17.43 -19.93
C GLU A 167 -11.08 16.06 -19.70
N ASP A 168 -11.95 15.61 -20.62
CA ASP A 168 -12.67 14.34 -20.53
C ASP A 168 -11.76 13.09 -20.67
N VAL A 169 -10.60 13.24 -21.33
CA VAL A 169 -9.58 12.17 -21.43
C VAL A 169 -8.62 12.15 -20.25
N ARG A 170 -8.82 13.00 -19.23
CA ARG A 170 -8.01 12.98 -18.01
C ARG A 170 -8.25 11.68 -17.24
N ILE A 171 -7.15 11.12 -16.78
CA ILE A 171 -7.16 9.91 -15.98
C ILE A 171 -7.19 10.29 -14.51
N THR A 172 -8.14 9.71 -13.82
CA THR A 172 -8.40 9.91 -12.41
C THR A 172 -8.71 8.57 -11.75
N ILE A 173 -8.53 8.52 -10.43
CA ILE A 173 -8.82 7.36 -9.58
C ILE A 173 -9.79 7.78 -8.49
N ASP A 174 -10.95 7.13 -8.42
CA ASP A 174 -12.01 7.45 -7.46
C ASP A 174 -11.86 6.58 -6.21
N ILE A 175 -10.94 6.98 -5.33
CA ILE A 175 -10.68 6.27 -4.07
C ILE A 175 -11.77 6.55 -3.03
N MET A 176 -11.99 5.60 -2.11
CA MET A 176 -12.92 5.65 -0.97
C MET A 176 -14.41 5.86 -1.28
N ASN A 177 -14.76 6.52 -2.38
CA ASN A 177 -16.12 6.90 -2.76
C ASN A 177 -16.40 6.43 -4.18
N GLU A 178 -17.35 5.51 -4.35
CA GLU A 178 -17.70 4.95 -5.67
C GLU A 178 -18.41 5.97 -6.57
N ALA A 179 -19.00 7.02 -5.99
CA ALA A 179 -19.68 8.10 -6.71
C ALA A 179 -18.74 9.22 -7.22
N GLY A 180 -17.41 9.12 -7.00
CA GLY A 180 -16.43 10.09 -7.52
C GLY A 180 -16.21 11.35 -6.66
N GLY A 181 -16.60 11.34 -5.38
CA GLY A 181 -16.44 12.51 -4.48
C GLY A 181 -15.00 12.75 -3.99
N ARG A 182 -14.14 11.73 -4.05
CA ARG A 182 -12.78 11.71 -3.47
C ARG A 182 -11.69 11.41 -4.50
N THR A 183 -11.93 11.81 -5.74
CA THR A 183 -11.04 11.59 -6.88
C THR A 183 -9.65 12.19 -6.69
N ILE A 184 -8.62 11.41 -7.07
CA ILE A 184 -7.21 11.83 -7.12
C ILE A 184 -6.63 11.68 -8.53
N ARG A 185 -5.51 12.36 -8.82
CA ARG A 185 -4.77 12.20 -10.09
C ARG A 185 -3.51 11.37 -9.86
N PRO A 186 -3.30 10.26 -10.60
CA PRO A 186 -2.09 9.46 -10.46
C PRO A 186 -0.86 10.18 -11.02
N PHE A 187 0.30 9.99 -10.39
CA PHE A 187 1.60 10.43 -10.92
C PHE A 187 2.69 9.45 -10.49
N ASP A 188 3.79 9.38 -11.26
CA ASP A 188 4.91 8.52 -10.90
C ASP A 188 5.52 8.97 -9.57
N GLY A 189 5.51 8.07 -8.59
CA GLY A 189 5.96 8.34 -7.22
C GLY A 189 4.86 8.67 -6.21
N ILE A 190 3.57 8.71 -6.61
CA ILE A 190 2.47 8.95 -5.66
C ILE A 190 2.48 7.94 -4.50
N LEU A 191 2.39 8.44 -3.26
CA LEU A 191 2.38 7.63 -2.04
C LEU A 191 0.97 7.48 -1.45
N PRO A 192 0.71 6.45 -0.63
CA PRO A 192 -0.53 6.35 0.13
C PRO A 192 -0.81 7.60 0.99
N SER A 193 0.25 8.25 1.49
CA SER A 193 0.18 9.52 2.20
C SER A 193 -0.45 10.64 1.35
N ASP A 194 0.01 10.79 0.11
CA ASP A 194 -0.49 11.81 -0.83
C ASP A 194 -1.96 11.58 -1.16
N ALA A 195 -2.30 10.31 -1.47
CA ALA A 195 -3.67 9.90 -1.75
C ALA A 195 -4.60 10.12 -0.55
N PHE A 196 -4.11 9.88 0.68
CA PHE A 196 -4.88 10.12 1.89
C PHE A 196 -5.16 11.61 2.09
N LEU A 197 -4.15 12.48 1.99
CA LEU A 197 -4.35 13.92 2.14
C LEU A 197 -5.31 14.46 1.07
N TRP A 198 -5.14 14.05 -0.18
CA TRP A 198 -5.98 14.50 -1.30
C TRP A 198 -7.41 13.97 -1.21
N GLY A 199 -7.59 12.70 -0.84
CA GLY A 199 -8.91 12.08 -0.70
C GLY A 199 -9.67 12.53 0.55
N THR A 200 -8.98 12.98 1.61
CA THR A 200 -9.59 13.28 2.92
C THR A 200 -10.08 14.72 3.02
N TYR A 201 -9.24 15.71 2.72
CA TYR A 201 -9.51 17.14 2.97
C TYR A 201 -10.22 17.83 1.80
N ARG A 202 -11.27 17.20 1.27
CA ARG A 202 -11.97 17.65 0.04
C ARG A 202 -12.65 19.01 0.17
N ASP A 203 -12.93 19.44 1.40
CA ASP A 203 -13.48 20.75 1.74
C ASP A 203 -12.46 21.90 1.54
N ASP A 204 -11.16 21.61 1.60
CA ASP A 204 -10.09 22.61 1.39
C ASP A 204 -9.77 22.79 -0.11
N GLN A 205 -10.57 23.65 -0.76
CA GLN A 205 -10.42 23.94 -2.20
C GLN A 205 -9.06 24.51 -2.60
N ALA A 206 -8.39 25.25 -1.71
CA ALA A 206 -7.06 25.79 -2.00
C ALA A 206 -6.00 24.69 -2.02
N LEU A 207 -6.11 23.73 -1.09
CA LEU A 207 -5.26 22.56 -1.07
C LEU A 207 -5.49 21.66 -2.29
N MET A 208 -6.75 21.43 -2.69
CA MET A 208 -7.06 20.63 -3.89
C MET A 208 -6.43 21.22 -5.15
N ARG A 209 -6.56 22.53 -5.37
CA ARG A 209 -5.90 23.22 -6.49
C ARG A 209 -4.38 23.07 -6.45
N THR A 210 -3.79 23.17 -5.26
CA THR A 210 -2.34 22.98 -5.09
C THR A 210 -1.92 21.57 -5.52
N PHE A 211 -2.62 20.53 -5.07
CA PHE A 211 -2.32 19.15 -5.49
C PHE A 211 -2.44 18.93 -7.00
N GLU A 212 -3.44 19.54 -7.64
CA GLU A 212 -3.57 19.53 -9.10
C GLU A 212 -2.37 20.20 -9.76
N GLU A 213 -2.00 21.42 -9.34
CA GLU A 213 -0.86 22.17 -9.87
C GLU A 213 0.48 21.44 -9.68
N LEU A 214 0.70 20.80 -8.53
CA LEU A 214 1.89 19.96 -8.30
C LEU A 214 1.91 18.77 -9.26
N THR A 215 0.77 18.12 -9.47
CA THR A 215 0.64 16.96 -10.36
C THR A 215 0.82 17.35 -11.82
N GLU A 216 0.35 18.52 -12.25
CA GLU A 216 0.58 19.02 -13.60
C GLU A 216 2.07 19.23 -13.94
N LYS A 217 2.94 19.32 -12.92
CA LYS A 217 4.39 19.48 -13.08
C LYS A 217 5.15 18.16 -13.05
N THR A 218 4.49 17.01 -12.78
CA THR A 218 5.20 15.72 -12.64
C THR A 218 5.62 15.11 -13.97
N MET A 219 5.06 15.58 -15.08
CA MET A 219 5.37 15.08 -16.41
C MET A 219 5.27 16.23 -17.43
N ASP A 220 6.12 16.18 -18.45
CA ASP A 220 6.09 17.13 -19.55
C ASP A 220 4.78 17.02 -20.35
N LYS A 221 4.18 18.15 -20.71
CA LYS A 221 2.89 18.23 -21.42
C LYS A 221 3.03 18.13 -22.94
N ARG A 222 4.23 18.29 -23.48
CA ARG A 222 4.51 18.18 -24.91
C ARG A 222 4.20 16.77 -25.41
N ARG A 223 3.80 16.71 -26.67
CA ARG A 223 3.52 15.46 -27.40
C ARG A 223 4.78 14.93 -28.07
N GLY A 224 4.87 13.60 -28.18
CA GLY A 224 5.94 12.93 -28.92
C GLY A 224 6.90 12.09 -28.08
N TYR A 225 6.58 11.84 -26.81
CA TYR A 225 7.38 10.94 -25.98
C TYR A 225 7.20 9.48 -26.43
N TYR A 226 8.31 8.75 -26.52
CA TYR A 226 8.34 7.33 -26.86
C TYR A 226 8.11 6.47 -25.62
N GLY A 227 7.59 5.26 -25.85
CA GLY A 227 7.55 4.23 -24.82
C GLY A 227 8.95 3.74 -24.51
N PHE A 228 9.13 3.10 -23.36
CA PHE A 228 10.45 2.71 -22.90
C PHE A 228 10.47 1.25 -22.42
N VAL A 229 11.53 0.53 -22.78
CA VAL A 229 11.85 -0.79 -22.24
C VAL A 229 13.26 -0.78 -21.70
N GLY A 230 13.40 -0.75 -20.38
CA GLY A 230 14.70 -0.68 -19.70
C GLY A 230 15.51 -1.96 -19.83
N GLN A 231 16.81 -1.85 -19.61
CA GLN A 231 17.78 -2.93 -19.79
C GLN A 231 17.39 -4.23 -19.08
N GLN A 232 17.81 -5.35 -19.68
CA GLN A 232 17.61 -6.71 -19.15
C GLN A 232 16.13 -7.08 -18.94
N SER A 233 15.20 -6.40 -19.62
CA SER A 233 13.78 -6.73 -19.57
C SER A 233 13.43 -7.85 -20.56
N VAL A 234 12.41 -8.63 -20.22
CA VAL A 234 11.88 -9.73 -21.04
C VAL A 234 10.38 -9.54 -21.21
N VAL A 235 9.93 -9.36 -22.44
CA VAL A 235 8.52 -9.26 -22.81
C VAL A 235 8.22 -10.34 -23.84
N LYS A 236 7.36 -11.30 -23.49
CA LYS A 236 7.10 -12.43 -24.38
C LYS A 236 5.67 -12.93 -24.43
N SER A 237 5.25 -13.40 -25.60
CA SER A 237 3.92 -13.99 -25.85
C SER A 237 2.79 -13.07 -25.39
N CYS A 238 2.86 -11.78 -25.74
CA CYS A 238 1.87 -10.78 -25.31
C CYS A 238 1.03 -10.31 -26.50
N ASP A 239 -0.25 -10.02 -26.28
CA ASP A 239 -1.16 -9.63 -27.37
C ASP A 239 -1.08 -8.13 -27.64
N THR A 240 -1.44 -7.28 -26.65
CA THR A 240 -1.46 -5.81 -26.83
C THR A 240 -0.71 -5.09 -25.72
N ILE A 241 0.25 -4.25 -26.12
CA ILE A 241 1.01 -3.33 -25.26
C ILE A 241 0.92 -1.93 -25.88
N LYS A 242 0.34 -0.98 -25.14
CA LYS A 242 0.10 0.37 -25.66
C LYS A 242 0.42 1.44 -24.62
N ASP A 243 1.26 2.41 -24.97
CA ASP A 243 1.64 3.53 -24.08
C ASP A 243 2.21 3.05 -22.73
N VAL A 244 3.19 2.14 -22.75
CA VAL A 244 3.75 1.55 -21.52
C VAL A 244 5.20 1.97 -21.31
N TRP A 245 5.52 2.39 -20.10
CA TRP A 245 6.89 2.59 -19.63
C TRP A 245 7.32 1.41 -18.77
N MET A 246 8.33 0.66 -19.21
CA MET A 246 8.86 -0.51 -18.51
C MET A 246 10.24 -0.20 -17.96
N GLY A 247 10.35 -0.09 -16.64
CA GLY A 247 11.66 0.06 -15.98
C GLY A 247 12.56 -1.17 -16.17
N PRO A 248 13.86 -1.06 -15.84
CA PRO A 248 14.83 -2.15 -16.00
C PRO A 248 14.42 -3.47 -15.32
N GLY A 249 14.81 -4.58 -15.94
CA GLY A 249 14.57 -5.94 -15.42
C GLY A 249 13.09 -6.36 -15.40
N SER A 250 12.21 -5.66 -16.12
CA SER A 250 10.79 -6.02 -16.17
C SER A 250 10.60 -7.40 -16.79
N TYR A 251 9.79 -8.27 -16.18
CA TYR A 251 9.47 -9.58 -16.72
C TYR A 251 7.96 -9.68 -17.03
N ILE A 252 7.61 -9.74 -18.31
CA ILE A 252 6.23 -9.76 -18.78
C ILE A 252 6.04 -10.98 -19.69
N LYS A 253 5.08 -11.85 -19.35
CA LYS A 253 4.77 -13.06 -20.11
C LYS A 253 3.27 -13.27 -20.22
N GLY A 254 2.75 -13.42 -21.44
CA GLY A 254 1.37 -13.86 -21.63
C GLY A 254 0.31 -12.81 -21.31
N ALA A 255 0.67 -11.52 -21.25
CA ALA A 255 -0.31 -10.48 -20.96
C ALA A 255 -1.25 -10.27 -22.16
N ASN A 256 -2.56 -10.23 -21.90
CA ASN A 256 -3.56 -9.99 -22.94
C ASN A 256 -3.58 -8.50 -23.30
N LYS A 257 -3.49 -7.62 -22.30
CA LYS A 257 -3.55 -6.18 -22.53
C LYS A 257 -2.82 -5.39 -21.46
N LEU A 258 -1.85 -4.58 -21.88
CA LEU A 258 -1.19 -3.58 -21.06
C LEU A 258 -1.37 -2.22 -21.73
N LYS A 259 -2.10 -1.31 -21.10
CA LYS A 259 -2.39 0.01 -21.70
C LYS A 259 -2.18 1.15 -20.72
N ASN A 260 -1.36 2.12 -21.12
CA ASN A 260 -1.12 3.36 -20.39
C ASN A 260 -0.66 3.10 -18.95
N LEU A 261 0.55 2.55 -18.82
CA LEU A 261 1.11 2.07 -17.56
C LEU A 261 2.51 2.60 -17.30
N MET A 262 2.80 2.87 -16.03
CA MET A 262 4.16 3.05 -15.50
C MET A 262 4.55 1.82 -14.68
N LEU A 263 5.53 1.05 -15.15
CA LEU A 263 6.13 -0.05 -14.40
C LEU A 263 7.45 0.43 -13.80
N ARG A 264 7.46 0.76 -12.51
CA ARG A 264 8.63 1.27 -11.78
C ARG A 264 9.61 0.14 -11.41
N SER A 265 9.87 -0.75 -12.36
CA SER A 265 10.78 -1.88 -12.18
C SER A 265 12.21 -1.41 -12.04
N THR A 266 13.00 -2.11 -11.23
CA THR A 266 14.45 -1.94 -11.18
C THR A 266 15.11 -3.31 -11.28
N LEU A 267 16.43 -3.34 -11.53
CA LEU A 267 17.18 -4.60 -11.51
C LEU A 267 17.17 -5.28 -10.13
N ALA A 268 17.12 -4.49 -9.05
CA ALA A 268 17.08 -5.02 -7.68
C ALA A 268 15.67 -5.49 -7.26
N GLU A 269 14.64 -4.87 -7.83
CA GLU A 269 13.24 -5.06 -7.46
C GLU A 269 12.37 -5.13 -8.72
N SER A 270 12.54 -6.22 -9.47
CA SER A 270 11.89 -6.42 -10.75
C SER A 270 10.38 -6.60 -10.62
N ILE A 271 9.62 -5.97 -11.51
CA ILE A 271 8.19 -6.20 -11.68
C ILE A 271 7.97 -7.47 -12.52
N GLN A 272 6.98 -8.26 -12.13
CA GLN A 272 6.59 -9.47 -12.89
C GLN A 272 5.10 -9.45 -13.23
N ILE A 273 4.78 -9.62 -14.51
CA ILE A 273 3.42 -9.73 -15.04
C ILE A 273 3.30 -11.06 -15.80
N GLY A 274 2.35 -11.89 -15.38
CA GLY A 274 2.10 -13.21 -15.94
C GLY A 274 0.88 -13.29 -16.86
N GLU A 275 0.49 -14.53 -17.13
CA GLU A 275 -0.45 -14.87 -18.19
C GLU A 275 -1.88 -14.40 -17.91
N GLY A 276 -2.58 -14.00 -18.97
CA GLY A 276 -4.00 -13.61 -18.95
C GLY A 276 -4.27 -12.24 -18.33
N VAL A 277 -3.24 -11.48 -17.96
CA VAL A 277 -3.38 -10.22 -17.24
C VAL A 277 -3.85 -9.09 -18.16
N GLU A 278 -4.75 -8.25 -17.64
CA GLU A 278 -5.28 -7.04 -18.29
C GLU A 278 -5.13 -5.82 -17.38
N LEU A 279 -4.28 -4.86 -17.75
CA LEU A 279 -3.97 -3.67 -16.94
C LEU A 279 -4.16 -2.40 -17.77
N VAL A 280 -4.94 -1.45 -17.25
CA VAL A 280 -5.27 -0.20 -17.96
C VAL A 280 -5.20 0.99 -17.01
N ASN A 281 -4.47 2.05 -17.41
CA ASN A 281 -4.37 3.32 -16.67
C ASN A 281 -3.87 3.12 -15.22
N GLY A 282 -2.60 2.82 -15.04
CA GLY A 282 -2.10 2.58 -13.69
C GLY A 282 -0.59 2.65 -13.51
N ILE A 283 -0.20 2.65 -12.25
CA ILE A 283 1.19 2.75 -11.81
C ILE A 283 1.49 1.55 -10.91
N ILE A 284 2.59 0.86 -11.17
CA ILE A 284 3.00 -0.35 -10.46
C ILE A 284 4.36 -0.10 -9.82
N GLY A 285 4.42 -0.23 -8.50
CA GLY A 285 5.61 -0.12 -7.68
C GLY A 285 6.59 -1.27 -7.87
N SER A 286 7.84 -1.03 -7.47
CA SER A 286 8.96 -1.95 -7.64
C SER A 286 8.72 -3.28 -6.90
N GLY A 287 9.23 -4.39 -7.44
CA GLY A 287 9.11 -5.72 -6.83
C GLY A 287 7.71 -6.36 -6.87
N SER A 288 6.72 -5.66 -7.45
CA SER A 288 5.33 -6.14 -7.51
C SER A 288 5.12 -7.27 -8.51
N ARG A 289 4.14 -8.13 -8.20
CA ARG A 289 3.85 -9.37 -8.93
C ARG A 289 2.37 -9.50 -9.27
N ILE A 290 2.06 -9.60 -10.55
CA ILE A 290 0.68 -9.67 -11.07
C ILE A 290 0.52 -10.92 -11.93
N PHE A 291 -0.31 -11.88 -11.53
CA PHE A 291 -0.36 -13.19 -12.18
C PHE A 291 -1.77 -13.77 -12.28
N TYR A 292 -1.93 -14.75 -13.17
CA TYR A 292 -3.10 -15.63 -13.24
C TYR A 292 -4.41 -14.88 -13.56
N GLY A 293 -4.43 -14.14 -14.67
CA GLY A 293 -5.67 -13.54 -15.17
C GLY A 293 -6.21 -12.33 -14.40
N CYS A 294 -5.36 -11.64 -13.63
CA CYS A 294 -5.78 -10.45 -12.88
C CYS A 294 -6.16 -9.29 -13.81
N LYS A 295 -7.10 -8.46 -13.33
CA LYS A 295 -7.56 -7.27 -14.04
C LYS A 295 -7.41 -6.04 -13.17
N ALA A 296 -6.83 -4.97 -13.70
CA ALA A 296 -6.77 -3.70 -12.99
C ALA A 296 -7.01 -2.51 -13.90
N ILE A 297 -7.83 -1.56 -13.44
CA ILE A 297 -8.26 -0.39 -14.21
C ILE A 297 -8.25 0.83 -13.31
N ARG A 298 -7.54 1.90 -13.72
CA ARG A 298 -7.42 3.16 -12.94
C ARG A 298 -6.93 2.86 -11.53
N PHE A 299 -5.68 2.45 -11.41
CA PHE A 299 -5.16 1.87 -10.19
C PHE A 299 -3.74 2.31 -9.86
N ILE A 300 -3.41 2.28 -8.57
CA ILE A 300 -2.03 2.37 -8.09
C ILE A 300 -1.75 1.12 -7.27
N MET A 301 -0.66 0.42 -7.58
CA MET A 301 -0.08 -0.61 -6.74
C MET A 301 1.25 -0.11 -6.19
N GLY A 302 1.39 -0.12 -4.87
CA GLY A 302 2.62 0.21 -4.17
C GLY A 302 3.76 -0.78 -4.42
N ASP A 303 4.83 -0.62 -3.67
CA ASP A 303 6.02 -1.46 -3.78
C ASP A 303 5.79 -2.83 -3.12
N ASN A 304 6.36 -3.89 -3.71
CA ASN A 304 6.30 -5.27 -3.23
C ASN A 304 4.87 -5.83 -3.02
N CYS A 305 3.92 -5.43 -3.88
CA CYS A 305 2.54 -5.92 -3.86
C CYS A 305 2.37 -7.22 -4.66
N ASN A 306 1.34 -8.00 -4.32
CA ASN A 306 0.96 -9.23 -5.02
C ASN A 306 -0.52 -9.17 -5.44
N LEU A 307 -0.80 -9.23 -6.74
CA LEU A 307 -2.15 -9.36 -7.29
C LEU A 307 -2.26 -10.69 -8.06
N LYS A 308 -3.09 -11.62 -7.59
CA LYS A 308 -3.08 -13.00 -8.12
C LYS A 308 -4.48 -13.57 -8.35
N TYR A 309 -4.54 -14.62 -9.15
CA TYR A 309 -5.69 -15.54 -9.27
C TYR A 309 -7.01 -14.81 -9.59
N GLY A 310 -7.02 -14.04 -10.68
CA GLY A 310 -8.23 -13.36 -11.17
C GLY A 310 -8.70 -12.17 -10.33
N ALA A 311 -7.88 -11.67 -9.40
CA ALA A 311 -8.23 -10.50 -8.61
C ALA A 311 -8.49 -9.27 -9.49
N ARG A 312 -9.43 -8.42 -9.05
CA ARG A 312 -9.85 -7.19 -9.72
C ARG A 312 -9.52 -5.99 -8.85
N LEU A 313 -8.74 -5.05 -9.39
CA LEU A 313 -8.35 -3.81 -8.72
C LEU A 313 -8.80 -2.60 -9.56
N ILE A 314 -9.88 -1.95 -9.15
CA ILE A 314 -10.58 -0.94 -9.97
C ILE A 314 -10.71 0.35 -9.16
N HIS A 315 -10.34 1.49 -9.74
CA HIS A 315 -10.39 2.81 -9.07
C HIS A 315 -9.76 2.79 -7.67
N SER A 316 -8.69 2.03 -7.48
CA SER A 316 -8.17 1.71 -6.14
C SER A 316 -6.68 1.94 -6.02
N PHE A 317 -6.26 2.38 -4.83
CA PHE A 317 -4.88 2.46 -4.40
C PHE A 317 -4.60 1.31 -3.44
N LEU A 318 -3.69 0.41 -3.82
CA LEU A 318 -3.22 -0.70 -2.99
C LEU A 318 -1.80 -0.39 -2.48
N GLY A 319 -1.69 -0.08 -1.18
CA GLY A 319 -0.42 0.29 -0.54
C GLY A 319 0.57 -0.87 -0.43
N ASP A 320 1.82 -0.52 -0.15
CA ASP A 320 2.99 -1.41 -0.17
C ASP A 320 2.80 -2.73 0.62
N ASN A 321 3.52 -3.76 0.21
CA ASN A 321 3.55 -5.08 0.86
C ASN A 321 2.17 -5.78 0.95
N SER A 322 1.19 -5.35 0.16
CA SER A 322 -0.16 -5.92 0.18
C SER A 322 -0.31 -7.12 -0.75
N THR A 323 -1.15 -8.07 -0.37
CA THR A 323 -1.46 -9.27 -1.15
C THR A 323 -2.97 -9.41 -1.33
N VAL A 324 -3.38 -9.47 -2.59
CA VAL A 324 -4.78 -9.56 -3.03
C VAL A 324 -4.92 -10.74 -4.00
N SER A 325 -5.87 -11.62 -3.77
CA SER A 325 -6.12 -12.80 -4.61
C SER A 325 -7.59 -13.20 -4.65
N CYS A 326 -8.09 -13.59 -5.83
CA CYS A 326 -9.45 -14.14 -6.00
C CYS A 326 -10.60 -13.22 -5.53
N CYS A 327 -10.41 -11.90 -5.54
CA CYS A 327 -11.35 -10.94 -4.95
C CYS A 327 -11.47 -9.65 -5.78
N GLU A 328 -12.44 -8.82 -5.41
CA GLU A 328 -12.73 -7.56 -6.08
C GLU A 328 -12.57 -6.38 -5.11
N LEU A 329 -11.74 -5.41 -5.51
CA LEU A 329 -11.50 -4.13 -4.85
C LEU A 329 -11.93 -3.01 -5.80
N LEU A 330 -12.94 -2.24 -5.40
CA LEU A 330 -13.46 -1.09 -6.15
C LEU A 330 -13.47 0.18 -5.29
N SER A 331 -12.89 1.27 -5.78
CA SER A 331 -12.92 2.57 -5.11
C SER A 331 -12.36 2.56 -3.68
N ASN A 332 -11.15 2.04 -3.50
CA ASN A 332 -10.52 1.95 -2.18
C ASN A 332 -9.22 2.74 -2.07
N LEU A 333 -8.96 3.29 -0.89
CA LEU A 333 -7.60 3.61 -0.44
C LEU A 333 -7.20 2.61 0.64
N VAL A 334 -6.23 1.75 0.32
CA VAL A 334 -5.72 0.72 1.22
C VAL A 334 -4.27 1.03 1.53
N PHE A 335 -3.94 1.26 2.80
CA PHE A 335 -2.55 1.43 3.23
C PHE A 335 -1.83 0.07 3.32
N SER A 336 -0.55 0.12 3.64
CA SER A 336 0.35 -1.02 3.52
C SER A 336 0.00 -2.23 4.40
N GLY A 337 0.42 -3.41 3.92
CA GLY A 337 0.27 -4.68 4.64
C GLY A 337 -1.16 -5.22 4.66
N HIS A 338 -1.93 -4.99 3.59
CA HIS A 338 -3.27 -5.55 3.44
C HIS A 338 -3.23 -7.00 2.93
N GLU A 339 -4.02 -7.88 3.56
CA GLU A 339 -4.11 -9.30 3.21
C GLU A 339 -5.54 -9.68 2.83
N GLN A 340 -5.75 -10.07 1.58
CA GLN A 340 -7.03 -10.57 1.06
C GLN A 340 -6.76 -11.66 0.02
N HIS A 341 -6.37 -12.85 0.48
CA HIS A 341 -5.82 -13.90 -0.38
C HIS A 341 -6.77 -15.11 -0.59
N HIS A 342 -8.01 -15.03 -0.10
CA HIS A 342 -9.01 -16.10 -0.23
C HIS A 342 -10.20 -15.66 -1.07
N ASN A 343 -10.83 -16.64 -1.73
CA ASN A 343 -11.85 -16.42 -2.77
C ASN A 343 -13.11 -15.70 -2.24
N ASN A 344 -13.79 -14.99 -3.15
CA ASN A 344 -15.15 -14.43 -3.01
C ASN A 344 -15.31 -13.36 -1.91
N SER A 345 -14.31 -12.52 -1.67
CA SER A 345 -14.47 -11.31 -0.83
C SER A 345 -14.61 -10.05 -1.69
N PHE A 346 -15.40 -9.09 -1.20
CA PHE A 346 -15.60 -7.77 -1.82
C PHE A 346 -15.17 -6.68 -0.84
N LEU A 347 -14.45 -5.69 -1.34
CA LEU A 347 -14.12 -4.47 -0.62
C LEU A 347 -14.38 -3.27 -1.53
N ILE A 348 -15.38 -2.46 -1.18
CA ILE A 348 -15.84 -1.35 -2.02
C ILE A 348 -15.95 -0.07 -1.19
N ALA A 349 -15.55 1.07 -1.76
CA ALA A 349 -15.74 2.40 -1.16
C ALA A 349 -15.18 2.51 0.27
N SER A 350 -13.89 2.17 0.44
CA SER A 350 -13.27 2.12 1.76
C SER A 350 -11.91 2.81 1.87
N LEU A 351 -11.67 3.36 3.07
CA LEU A 351 -10.35 3.68 3.59
C LEU A 351 -9.95 2.60 4.60
N ILE A 352 -8.95 1.78 4.24
CA ILE A 352 -8.36 0.79 5.13
C ILE A 352 -6.97 1.27 5.53
N MET A 353 -6.78 1.62 6.81
CA MET A 353 -5.56 2.28 7.28
C MET A 353 -4.39 1.32 7.56
N GLY A 354 -4.38 0.16 6.90
CA GLY A 354 -3.24 -0.75 6.81
C GLY A 354 -3.29 -1.92 7.79
N GLN A 355 -2.32 -2.82 7.68
CA GLN A 355 -2.17 -4.02 8.52
C GLN A 355 -3.44 -4.87 8.65
N SER A 356 -4.33 -4.83 7.66
CA SER A 356 -5.65 -5.44 7.71
C SER A 356 -5.67 -6.85 7.13
N ASN A 357 -6.62 -7.66 7.56
CA ASN A 357 -6.83 -9.00 7.03
C ASN A 357 -8.30 -9.25 6.72
N MET A 358 -8.62 -9.45 5.45
CA MET A 358 -9.96 -9.69 4.93
C MET A 358 -10.15 -11.19 4.71
N ALA A 359 -11.05 -11.80 5.48
CA ALA A 359 -11.35 -13.22 5.34
C ALA A 359 -12.23 -13.51 4.10
N ALA A 360 -12.23 -14.78 3.67
CA ALA A 360 -13.06 -15.24 2.56
C ALA A 360 -14.56 -14.94 2.79
N GLY A 361 -15.27 -14.53 1.74
CA GLY A 361 -16.70 -14.23 1.83
C GLY A 361 -17.07 -12.98 2.61
N ALA A 362 -16.09 -12.18 3.09
CA ALA A 362 -16.40 -10.86 3.63
C ALA A 362 -16.92 -9.97 2.48
N ASN A 363 -18.18 -9.56 2.56
CA ASN A 363 -18.86 -8.75 1.56
C ASN A 363 -19.06 -7.35 2.14
N ILE A 364 -18.11 -6.47 1.85
CA ILE A 364 -18.03 -5.15 2.46
C ILE A 364 -18.11 -4.10 1.33
N GLY A 365 -19.27 -3.46 1.19
CA GLY A 365 -19.47 -2.50 0.10
C GLY A 365 -20.72 -1.65 0.20
N SER A 366 -20.71 -0.55 -0.54
CA SER A 366 -21.67 0.57 -0.48
C SER A 366 -23.01 0.32 -1.20
N ASN A 367 -23.04 -0.63 -2.15
CA ASN A 367 -24.15 -0.80 -3.11
C ASN A 367 -25.48 -1.39 -2.57
N HIS A 368 -25.68 -1.44 -1.25
CA HIS A 368 -26.76 -2.19 -0.61
C HIS A 368 -27.88 -1.33 0.02
N ASN A 369 -28.07 -0.06 -0.39
CA ASN A 369 -29.02 0.84 0.28
C ASN A 369 -30.22 1.32 -0.58
N SER A 370 -30.40 0.86 -1.82
CA SER A 370 -31.46 1.28 -2.79
C SER A 370 -31.52 2.79 -3.13
N ARG A 371 -30.56 3.58 -2.65
CA ARG A 371 -30.44 5.03 -2.87
C ARG A 371 -29.26 5.30 -3.82
N GLY A 372 -28.14 5.79 -3.29
CA GLY A 372 -26.89 6.02 -4.00
C GLY A 372 -25.78 5.10 -3.49
N ASN A 373 -24.74 4.93 -4.31
CA ASN A 373 -23.49 4.24 -3.95
C ASN A 373 -22.47 5.23 -3.33
N ASP A 374 -22.96 6.11 -2.46
CA ASP A 374 -22.21 7.21 -1.84
C ASP A 374 -21.73 6.90 -0.42
N GLY A 375 -22.17 5.78 0.16
CA GLY A 375 -21.71 5.37 1.48
C GLY A 375 -20.23 4.95 1.48
N GLU A 376 -19.57 5.14 2.62
CA GLU A 376 -18.13 4.90 2.81
C GLU A 376 -17.85 4.11 4.10
N MET A 377 -16.72 3.42 4.13
CA MET A 377 -16.18 2.83 5.35
C MET A 377 -14.77 3.32 5.65
N VAL A 378 -14.52 3.70 6.90
CA VAL A 378 -13.18 3.99 7.41
C VAL A 378 -12.82 2.99 8.50
N ALA A 379 -11.74 2.24 8.30
CA ALA A 379 -11.25 1.27 9.28
C ALA A 379 -9.79 1.54 9.65
N GLY A 380 -9.55 1.65 10.95
CA GLY A 380 -8.21 1.77 11.52
C GLY A 380 -7.32 0.57 11.20
N ARG A 381 -6.03 0.68 11.49
CA ARG A 381 -5.05 -0.36 11.18
C ARG A 381 -5.36 -1.65 11.94
N GLY A 382 -5.09 -2.80 11.34
CA GLY A 382 -5.39 -4.09 11.98
C GLY A 382 -6.84 -4.54 11.86
N PHE A 383 -7.67 -3.85 11.08
CA PHE A 383 -9.06 -4.23 10.82
C PHE A 383 -9.16 -5.67 10.27
N TRP A 384 -10.03 -6.47 10.87
CA TRP A 384 -10.18 -7.87 10.51
C TRP A 384 -11.66 -8.28 10.48
N PRO A 385 -12.29 -8.30 9.31
CA PRO A 385 -13.57 -8.97 9.13
C PRO A 385 -13.39 -10.47 8.95
N ALA A 386 -14.02 -11.25 9.83
CA ALA A 386 -14.01 -12.70 9.75
C ALA A 386 -14.88 -13.22 8.59
N LEU A 387 -14.80 -14.53 8.37
CA LEU A 387 -15.44 -15.23 7.26
C LEU A 387 -16.93 -14.88 7.15
N SER A 388 -17.38 -14.61 5.93
CA SER A 388 -18.81 -14.37 5.64
C SER A 388 -19.45 -13.28 6.52
N SER A 389 -18.74 -12.18 6.74
CA SER A 389 -19.30 -10.97 7.35
C SER A 389 -19.87 -10.03 6.29
N THR A 390 -20.98 -9.35 6.61
CA THR A 390 -21.60 -8.34 5.74
C THR A 390 -21.81 -7.05 6.53
N LEU A 391 -21.43 -5.89 5.98
CA LEU A 391 -21.56 -4.59 6.63
C LEU A 391 -22.47 -3.66 5.83
N LYS A 392 -23.33 -2.91 6.53
CA LYS A 392 -24.09 -1.81 5.95
C LYS A 392 -23.34 -0.49 6.15
N TYR A 393 -23.12 0.23 5.06
CA TYR A 393 -22.47 1.54 5.09
C TYR A 393 -23.46 2.66 5.44
N ASP A 394 -23.03 3.74 6.10
CA ASP A 394 -21.66 4.12 6.46
C ASP A 394 -21.09 3.40 7.69
N CYS A 395 -19.77 3.21 7.74
CA CYS A 395 -19.11 2.56 8.88
C CYS A 395 -17.79 3.23 9.29
N LYS A 396 -17.52 3.25 10.60
CA LYS A 396 -16.22 3.64 11.16
C LYS A 396 -15.77 2.67 12.25
N PHE A 397 -14.52 2.21 12.15
CA PHE A 397 -13.92 1.29 13.11
C PHE A 397 -12.57 1.82 13.60
N ALA A 398 -12.37 1.79 14.91
CA ALA A 398 -11.06 2.01 15.54
C ALA A 398 -10.05 0.94 15.10
N SER A 399 -8.79 1.11 15.49
CA SER A 399 -7.73 0.17 15.13
C SER A 399 -7.94 -1.20 15.80
N TYR A 400 -7.58 -2.26 15.09
CA TYR A 400 -7.65 -3.65 15.54
C TYR A 400 -9.06 -4.11 15.96
N VAL A 401 -10.12 -3.61 15.30
CA VAL A 401 -11.46 -4.18 15.43
C VAL A 401 -11.55 -5.50 14.65
N LEU A 402 -11.82 -6.59 15.36
CA LEU A 402 -12.17 -7.90 14.80
C LEU A 402 -13.69 -8.03 14.72
N ILE A 403 -14.20 -8.27 13.52
CA ILE A 403 -15.63 -8.48 13.29
C ILE A 403 -15.88 -9.97 13.13
N THR A 404 -16.75 -10.56 13.96
CA THR A 404 -17.10 -11.99 13.81
C THR A 404 -17.94 -12.24 12.58
N LYS A 405 -17.99 -13.51 12.13
CA LYS A 405 -18.96 -13.96 11.14
C LYS A 405 -20.38 -13.52 11.52
N GLY A 406 -21.14 -13.00 10.56
CA GLY A 406 -22.51 -12.57 10.78
C GLY A 406 -22.95 -11.46 9.83
N ASN A 407 -24.22 -11.09 9.93
CA ASN A 407 -24.78 -9.96 9.20
C ASN A 407 -24.91 -8.74 10.12
N TYR A 408 -24.58 -7.57 9.58
CA TYR A 408 -24.53 -6.31 10.31
C TYR A 408 -25.43 -5.32 9.57
N PRO A 409 -26.75 -5.34 9.85
CA PRO A 409 -27.76 -4.69 9.02
C PRO A 409 -27.87 -3.17 9.24
N HIS A 410 -27.03 -2.59 10.09
CA HIS A 410 -27.02 -1.18 10.45
C HIS A 410 -25.63 -0.59 10.26
N GLU A 411 -25.60 0.73 10.03
CA GLU A 411 -24.40 1.55 10.05
C GLU A 411 -23.74 1.49 11.43
N LEU A 412 -22.41 1.40 11.48
CA LEU A 412 -21.66 1.15 12.73
C LEU A 412 -20.56 2.17 12.94
N ASN A 413 -20.44 2.67 14.15
CA ASN A 413 -19.32 3.49 14.60
C ASN A 413 -18.76 2.91 15.89
N ILE A 414 -17.66 2.16 15.78
CA ILE A 414 -17.04 1.44 16.90
C ILE A 414 -15.71 2.12 17.28
N PRO A 415 -15.69 3.01 18.29
CA PRO A 415 -14.50 3.77 18.69
C PRO A 415 -13.61 3.02 19.70
N LEU A 416 -13.78 1.70 19.83
CA LEU A 416 -13.11 0.88 20.84
C LEU A 416 -12.02 0.05 20.15
N PRO A 417 -10.73 0.40 20.32
CA PRO A 417 -9.65 -0.30 19.63
C PRO A 417 -9.44 -1.70 20.22
N PHE A 418 -8.75 -2.56 19.48
CA PHE A 418 -8.44 -3.93 19.89
C PHE A 418 -9.68 -4.76 20.28
N SER A 419 -10.86 -4.40 19.77
CA SER A 419 -12.13 -4.99 20.20
C SER A 419 -12.58 -6.15 19.32
N LEU A 420 -13.44 -6.99 19.89
CA LEU A 420 -14.25 -7.96 19.16
C LEU A 420 -15.67 -7.41 19.04
N LEU A 421 -16.14 -7.26 17.82
CA LEU A 421 -17.53 -6.95 17.50
C LEU A 421 -18.24 -8.22 17.04
N SER A 422 -19.32 -8.60 17.74
CA SER A 422 -20.12 -9.79 17.43
C SER A 422 -21.62 -9.51 17.49
N ALA A 423 -22.40 -10.37 16.83
CA ALA A 423 -23.86 -10.32 16.88
C ALA A 423 -24.33 -11.38 17.88
N ASP A 424 -25.11 -10.99 18.87
CA ASP A 424 -25.86 -11.95 19.68
C ASP A 424 -27.10 -12.38 18.90
N THR A 425 -27.08 -13.62 18.42
CA THR A 425 -28.16 -14.16 17.60
C THR A 425 -29.43 -14.47 18.40
N LYS A 426 -29.36 -14.54 19.73
CA LYS A 426 -30.54 -14.79 20.58
C LYS A 426 -31.31 -13.51 20.83
N GLU A 427 -30.60 -12.48 21.28
CA GLU A 427 -31.19 -11.18 21.63
C GLU A 427 -31.23 -10.21 20.45
N SER A 428 -30.74 -10.62 19.27
CA SER A 428 -30.66 -9.80 18.05
C SER A 428 -29.94 -8.46 18.25
N ARG A 429 -28.99 -8.40 19.19
CA ARG A 429 -28.24 -7.20 19.57
C ARG A 429 -26.76 -7.28 19.18
N ARG A 430 -26.12 -6.13 19.01
CA ARG A 430 -24.68 -6.06 18.86
C ARG A 430 -23.98 -6.09 20.21
N VAL A 431 -22.82 -6.73 20.21
CA VAL A 431 -22.00 -6.87 21.40
C VAL A 431 -20.56 -6.52 21.04
N VAL A 432 -19.93 -5.70 21.86
CA VAL A 432 -18.53 -5.31 21.71
C VAL A 432 -17.75 -5.69 22.97
N MET A 433 -16.64 -6.40 22.79
CA MET A 433 -15.67 -6.68 23.85
C MET A 433 -14.41 -5.84 23.59
N PRO A 434 -14.22 -4.72 24.31
CA PRO A 434 -13.02 -3.88 24.15
C PRO A 434 -11.78 -4.64 24.63
N ALA A 435 -10.59 -4.26 24.14
CA ALA A 435 -9.32 -4.93 24.48
C ALA A 435 -9.30 -6.47 24.29
N TYR A 436 -10.20 -7.02 23.47
CA TYR A 436 -10.29 -8.46 23.19
C TYR A 436 -8.96 -9.07 22.78
N TRP A 437 -8.23 -8.43 21.86
CA TRP A 437 -6.96 -8.98 21.41
C TRP A 437 -5.94 -9.10 22.54
N TRP A 438 -5.87 -8.10 23.43
CA TRP A 438 -4.97 -8.12 24.59
C TRP A 438 -5.37 -9.19 25.61
N MET A 439 -6.67 -9.35 25.88
CA MET A 439 -7.13 -10.31 26.87
C MET A 439 -7.13 -11.76 26.37
N TYR A 440 -7.41 -11.99 25.08
CA TYR A 440 -7.75 -13.31 24.56
C TYR A 440 -6.93 -13.77 23.35
N ASN A 441 -6.16 -12.89 22.71
CA ASN A 441 -5.45 -13.23 21.47
C ASN A 441 -4.11 -12.47 21.28
N LEU A 442 -3.30 -12.38 22.35
CA LEU A 442 -1.96 -11.78 22.31
C LEU A 442 -1.04 -12.44 21.28
N TYR A 443 -1.20 -13.74 21.09
CA TYR A 443 -0.49 -14.50 20.07
C TYR A 443 -0.63 -13.86 18.68
N ALA A 444 -1.85 -13.50 18.27
CA ALA A 444 -2.07 -12.93 16.95
C ALA A 444 -1.53 -11.50 16.82
N LEU A 445 -1.62 -10.66 17.86
CA LEU A 445 -1.04 -9.31 17.86
C LEU A 445 0.48 -9.34 17.65
N GLU A 446 1.18 -10.12 18.47
CA GLU A 446 2.64 -10.27 18.40
C GLU A 446 3.04 -10.90 17.04
N ARG A 447 2.31 -11.93 16.59
CA ARG A 447 2.60 -12.62 15.32
C ARG A 447 2.39 -11.72 14.11
N ASN A 448 1.32 -10.94 14.09
CA ASN A 448 1.02 -10.08 12.95
C ASN A 448 2.09 -9.00 12.80
N SER A 449 2.50 -8.36 13.90
CA SER A 449 3.59 -7.36 13.89
C SER A 449 4.92 -7.95 13.38
N TYR A 450 5.28 -9.14 13.88
CA TYR A 450 6.44 -9.89 13.35
C TYR A 450 6.32 -10.17 11.86
N LYS A 451 5.16 -10.65 11.40
CA LYS A 451 4.91 -10.95 9.98
C LYS A 451 5.06 -9.72 9.11
N TYR A 452 4.53 -8.57 9.51
CA TYR A 452 4.63 -7.33 8.73
C TYR A 452 6.09 -6.92 8.55
N ARG A 453 6.90 -6.90 9.63
CA ARG A 453 8.34 -6.64 9.54
C ARG A 453 9.08 -7.64 8.64
N LYS A 454 8.78 -8.93 8.76
CA LYS A 454 9.47 -9.98 8.00
C LYS A 454 9.10 -9.96 6.51
N ARG A 455 7.86 -9.60 6.18
CA ARG A 455 7.32 -9.57 4.82
C ARG A 455 7.72 -8.32 4.04
N ASP A 456 8.08 -7.25 4.73
CA ASP A 456 8.64 -6.09 4.07
C ASP A 456 10.01 -6.46 3.46
N LYS A 457 10.01 -6.58 2.12
CA LYS A 457 11.20 -6.94 1.32
C LYS A 457 11.65 -5.81 0.40
N ARG A 458 11.01 -4.64 0.53
CA ARG A 458 11.35 -3.44 -0.23
C ARG A 458 12.83 -3.10 -0.02
N LYS A 459 13.52 -2.72 -1.10
CA LYS A 459 14.92 -2.25 -1.06
C LYS A 459 14.98 -0.75 -0.97
N VAL A 460 14.09 -0.06 -1.67
CA VAL A 460 13.89 1.39 -1.54
C VAL A 460 12.62 1.65 -0.73
N ILE A 461 12.77 2.24 0.45
CA ILE A 461 11.64 2.62 1.31
C ILE A 461 11.25 4.06 0.97
N ARG A 462 10.04 4.23 0.42
CA ARG A 462 9.48 5.55 0.06
C ARG A 462 8.35 5.96 1.01
N GLN A 463 7.43 5.03 1.27
CA GLN A 463 6.45 5.17 2.35
C GLN A 463 6.99 4.47 3.61
N HIS A 464 7.26 5.24 4.66
CA HIS A 464 7.57 4.69 5.98
C HIS A 464 6.29 4.15 6.63
N ILE A 465 6.41 3.04 7.36
CA ILE A 465 5.26 2.31 7.92
C ILE A 465 5.53 1.95 9.38
N GLU A 466 4.64 2.31 10.30
CA GLU A 466 4.64 1.77 11.66
C GLU A 466 4.05 0.36 11.67
N THR A 467 4.76 -0.58 12.29
CA THR A 467 4.37 -2.01 12.35
C THR A 467 3.98 -2.47 13.75
N GLU A 468 4.29 -1.71 14.80
CA GLU A 468 3.96 -2.03 16.19
C GLU A 468 2.48 -1.77 16.47
N TYR A 469 1.77 -2.73 17.05
CA TYR A 469 0.34 -2.57 17.35
C TYR A 469 0.05 -1.52 18.42
N LEU A 470 0.99 -1.24 19.34
CA LEU A 470 0.91 -0.11 20.27
C LEU A 470 1.81 1.02 19.78
N ALA A 471 1.18 2.06 19.25
CA ALA A 471 1.84 3.28 18.80
C ALA A 471 0.93 4.51 19.07
N PRO A 472 1.39 5.75 18.84
CA PRO A 472 0.68 6.95 19.28
C PRO A 472 -0.80 7.03 18.89
N ASP A 473 -1.16 6.64 17.67
CA ASP A 473 -2.55 6.61 17.19
C ASP A 473 -3.45 5.69 18.03
N THR A 474 -3.04 4.44 18.22
CA THR A 474 -3.78 3.44 19.01
C THR A 474 -3.82 3.78 20.49
N VAL A 475 -2.76 4.40 21.02
CA VAL A 475 -2.70 4.83 22.42
C VAL A 475 -3.68 5.99 22.66
N ASN A 476 -3.79 6.91 21.70
CA ASN A 476 -4.81 7.96 21.71
C ASN A 476 -6.23 7.38 21.61
N GLU A 477 -6.46 6.35 20.78
CA GLU A 477 -7.72 5.62 20.74
C GLU A 477 -8.03 4.93 22.08
N ILE A 478 -7.03 4.35 22.76
CA ILE A 478 -7.19 3.72 24.07
C ILE A 478 -7.65 4.73 25.13
N PHE A 479 -7.05 5.92 25.19
CA PHE A 479 -7.49 6.97 26.12
C PHE A 479 -8.96 7.35 25.88
N LYS A 480 -9.34 7.56 24.61
CA LYS A 480 -10.74 7.85 24.24
C LYS A 480 -11.67 6.70 24.65
N ALA A 481 -11.25 5.45 24.45
CA ALA A 481 -12.02 4.26 24.83
C ALA A 481 -12.18 4.12 26.35
N CYS A 482 -11.14 4.42 27.14
CA CYS A 482 -11.22 4.44 28.60
C CYS A 482 -12.27 5.46 29.08
N ASP A 483 -12.26 6.67 28.54
CA ASP A 483 -13.23 7.71 28.92
C ASP A 483 -14.67 7.32 28.56
N LEU A 484 -14.87 6.67 27.41
CA LEU A 484 -16.16 6.11 27.00
C LEU A 484 -16.63 4.98 27.92
N ILE A 485 -15.76 4.04 28.27
CA ILE A 485 -16.09 2.95 29.21
C ILE A 485 -16.51 3.53 30.56
N CYS A 486 -15.73 4.48 31.10
CA CYS A 486 -16.07 5.15 32.35
C CYS A 486 -17.45 5.84 32.25
N LEU A 487 -17.70 6.58 31.18
CA LEU A 487 -18.98 7.24 30.96
C LEU A 487 -20.14 6.24 30.94
N TRP A 488 -20.04 5.16 30.17
CA TRP A 488 -21.11 4.16 30.05
C TRP A 488 -21.33 3.40 31.36
N VAL A 489 -20.27 3.09 32.11
CA VAL A 489 -20.38 2.49 33.44
C VAL A 489 -21.19 3.39 34.37
N ALA A 490 -20.84 4.68 34.45
CA ALA A 490 -21.55 5.62 35.31
C ALA A 490 -23.01 5.82 34.88
N GLN A 491 -23.29 5.92 33.58
CA GLN A 491 -24.66 6.05 33.05
C GLN A 491 -25.53 4.84 33.40
N ASN A 492 -25.00 3.62 33.24
CA ASN A 492 -25.76 2.39 33.54
C ASN A 492 -25.89 2.16 35.06
N TYR A 493 -24.87 2.51 35.86
CA TYR A 493 -24.97 2.48 37.32
C TYR A 493 -26.01 3.47 37.86
N ASN A 494 -26.08 4.68 37.28
CA ASN A 494 -27.04 5.71 37.65
C ASN A 494 -28.46 5.45 37.12
N ARG A 495 -28.66 4.65 36.06
CA ARG A 495 -30.03 4.20 35.73
C ARG A 495 -30.62 3.32 36.82
N ALA A 496 -29.77 2.59 37.55
CA ALA A 496 -30.17 1.93 38.78
C ALA A 496 -30.31 2.90 39.99
N HIS A 497 -29.77 4.11 39.91
CA HIS A 497 -29.68 5.10 41.00
C HIS A 497 -29.78 6.55 40.45
N ALA A 498 -30.98 7.14 40.42
CA ALA A 498 -31.29 8.41 39.73
C ALA A 498 -30.19 9.51 39.84
N SER A 499 -29.73 10.06 38.71
CA SER A 499 -28.66 11.07 38.65
C SER A 499 -28.81 12.03 37.46
N THR A 500 -28.51 13.32 37.66
CA THR A 500 -28.57 14.41 36.66
C THR A 500 -27.20 15.06 36.40
N LYS A 501 -26.10 14.31 36.59
CA LYS A 501 -24.73 14.84 36.50
C LYS A 501 -24.28 15.13 35.06
N GLU A 502 -23.35 16.08 34.90
CA GLU A 502 -22.68 16.38 33.62
C GLU A 502 -21.75 15.25 33.16
N GLN A 503 -21.43 15.19 31.86
CA GLN A 503 -20.63 14.11 31.26
C GLN A 503 -19.25 13.94 31.91
N LYS A 504 -18.55 15.04 32.23
CA LYS A 504 -17.22 15.00 32.86
C LYS A 504 -17.27 14.35 34.25
N ASP A 505 -18.29 14.71 35.04
CA ASP A 505 -18.51 14.13 36.36
C ASP A 505 -18.89 12.65 36.28
N LEU A 506 -19.64 12.26 35.25
CA LEU A 506 -19.97 10.86 34.98
C LEU A 506 -18.71 10.04 34.62
N THR A 507 -17.83 10.57 33.77
CA THR A 507 -16.57 9.89 33.45
C THR A 507 -15.70 9.71 34.69
N GLN A 508 -15.58 10.73 35.55
CA GLN A 508 -14.83 10.61 36.81
C GLN A 508 -15.46 9.57 37.75
N MET A 509 -16.78 9.61 37.93
CA MET A 509 -17.51 8.64 38.73
C MET A 509 -17.34 7.20 38.20
N GLY A 510 -17.40 7.01 36.89
CA GLY A 510 -17.22 5.70 36.27
C GLY A 510 -15.83 5.13 36.53
N ARG A 511 -14.80 5.99 36.47
CA ARG A 511 -13.42 5.63 36.82
C ARG A 511 -13.34 5.18 38.29
N GLU A 512 -13.94 5.93 39.21
CA GLU A 512 -13.99 5.57 40.63
C GLU A 512 -14.71 4.23 40.86
N LEU A 513 -15.83 3.99 40.18
CA LEU A 513 -16.57 2.72 40.25
C LEU A 513 -15.74 1.53 39.76
N LEU A 514 -15.06 1.68 38.62
CA LEU A 514 -14.20 0.64 38.04
C LEU A 514 -13.03 0.26 38.97
N LEU A 515 -12.49 1.25 39.70
CA LEU A 515 -11.34 1.05 40.60
C LEU A 515 -11.75 0.56 42.00
N SER A 516 -12.82 1.13 42.57
CA SER A 516 -13.21 0.88 43.96
C SER A 516 -14.23 -0.25 44.14
N LYS A 517 -15.05 -0.53 43.11
CA LYS A 517 -16.18 -1.48 43.16
C LYS A 517 -16.19 -2.44 41.95
N PRO A 518 -15.06 -3.08 41.58
CA PRO A 518 -14.99 -3.90 40.38
C PRO A 518 -16.02 -5.05 40.38
N SER A 519 -16.24 -5.73 41.51
CA SER A 519 -17.20 -6.84 41.60
C SER A 519 -18.66 -6.41 41.36
N GLU A 520 -19.04 -5.20 41.81
CA GLU A 520 -20.36 -4.64 41.53
C GLU A 520 -20.50 -4.32 40.03
N VAL A 521 -19.47 -3.68 39.45
CA VAL A 521 -19.48 -3.29 38.03
C VAL A 521 -19.43 -4.50 37.10
N SER A 522 -18.69 -5.57 37.43
CA SER A 522 -18.66 -6.80 36.64
C SER A 522 -20.02 -7.50 36.54
N SER A 523 -20.93 -7.24 37.48
CA SER A 523 -22.29 -7.77 37.48
C SER A 523 -23.29 -6.88 36.73
N LEU A 524 -22.87 -5.69 36.30
CA LEU A 524 -23.70 -4.71 35.59
C LEU A 524 -23.68 -4.97 34.08
N HIS A 525 -24.86 -5.03 33.46
CA HIS A 525 -24.95 -4.92 32.00
C HIS A 525 -24.72 -3.46 31.58
N VAL A 526 -23.68 -3.23 30.79
CA VAL A 526 -23.33 -1.90 30.30
C VAL A 526 -23.76 -1.74 28.86
N TYR A 527 -24.66 -0.79 28.63
CA TYR A 527 -25.21 -0.49 27.31
C TYR A 527 -24.73 0.86 26.79
N ALA A 528 -24.37 0.90 25.51
CA ALA A 528 -23.95 2.10 24.79
C ALA A 528 -24.90 2.40 23.62
N TRP A 529 -25.35 3.65 23.54
CA TRP A 529 -26.18 4.16 22.45
C TRP A 529 -25.33 4.88 21.41
N GLY A 530 -25.76 4.85 20.14
CA GLY A 530 -25.10 5.56 19.04
C GLY A 530 -23.87 4.88 18.44
N LEU A 531 -23.52 3.66 18.89
CA LEU A 531 -22.50 2.83 18.23
C LEU A 531 -23.03 2.09 16.98
N GLU A 532 -24.34 1.95 16.90
CA GLU A 532 -25.09 1.37 15.78
C GLU A 532 -26.26 2.30 15.44
N ASN A 533 -26.57 2.47 14.15
CA ASN A 533 -27.76 3.16 13.68
C ASN A 533 -29.00 2.25 13.73
N GLY A 534 -29.27 1.72 14.93
CA GLY A 534 -30.39 0.84 15.24
C GLY A 534 -31.21 1.39 16.41
N ASN A 535 -32.32 0.73 16.71
CA ASN A 535 -33.17 1.07 17.85
C ASN A 535 -32.74 0.38 19.16
N GLU A 536 -31.78 -0.54 19.07
CA GLU A 536 -31.26 -1.32 20.19
C GLU A 536 -29.89 -0.79 20.62
N PRO A 537 -29.58 -0.78 21.93
CA PRO A 537 -28.26 -0.43 22.39
C PRO A 537 -27.26 -1.56 22.10
N VAL A 538 -25.99 -1.18 21.99
CA VAL A 538 -24.87 -2.12 21.93
C VAL A 538 -24.44 -2.49 23.34
N GLU A 539 -24.32 -3.78 23.64
CA GLU A 539 -23.78 -4.23 24.93
C GLU A 539 -22.25 -4.19 24.91
N ILE A 540 -21.66 -3.63 25.96
CA ILE A 540 -20.22 -3.58 26.17
C ILE A 540 -19.83 -4.62 27.22
N LEU A 541 -19.10 -5.64 26.80
CA LEU A 541 -18.70 -6.74 27.68
C LEU A 541 -17.42 -6.43 28.44
N LYS A 542 -17.32 -6.99 29.66
CA LYS A 542 -16.07 -7.05 30.45
C LYS A 542 -15.43 -5.69 30.66
N VAL A 543 -16.25 -4.69 31.00
CA VAL A 543 -15.80 -3.30 31.14
C VAL A 543 -14.68 -3.12 32.18
N VAL A 544 -14.69 -3.92 33.25
CA VAL A 544 -13.65 -3.88 34.30
C VAL A 544 -12.33 -4.41 33.75
N GLU A 545 -12.36 -5.61 33.17
CA GLU A 545 -11.18 -6.28 32.63
C GLU A 545 -10.62 -5.54 31.41
N ALA A 546 -11.49 -5.01 30.56
CA ALA A 546 -11.09 -4.21 29.40
C ALA A 546 -10.43 -2.89 29.82
N TYR A 547 -10.97 -2.21 30.84
CA TYR A 547 -10.35 -1.00 31.38
C TYR A 547 -8.96 -1.31 31.97
N GLN A 548 -8.82 -2.40 32.74
CA GLN A 548 -7.53 -2.85 33.27
C GLN A 548 -6.54 -3.21 32.16
N ALA A 549 -6.97 -3.96 31.15
CA ALA A 549 -6.15 -4.31 29.99
C ALA A 549 -5.65 -3.05 29.25
N TYR A 550 -6.50 -2.05 29.06
CA TYR A 550 -6.07 -0.77 28.51
C TYR A 550 -5.03 -0.07 29.40
N GLN A 551 -5.17 -0.08 30.72
CA GLN A 551 -4.13 0.47 31.60
C GLN A 551 -2.79 -0.27 31.42
N GLU A 552 -2.81 -1.61 31.37
CA GLU A 552 -1.59 -2.40 31.10
C GLU A 552 -0.94 -2.03 29.76
N MET A 553 -1.75 -1.86 28.71
CA MET A 553 -1.29 -1.47 27.38
C MET A 553 -0.62 -0.08 27.39
N LEU A 554 -1.23 0.90 28.09
CA LEU A 554 -0.66 2.25 28.25
C LEU A 554 0.69 2.23 28.98
N LEU A 555 0.78 1.47 30.08
CA LEU A 555 2.03 1.32 30.84
C LEU A 555 3.11 0.61 30.01
N TYR A 556 2.75 -0.48 29.34
CA TYR A 556 3.66 -1.25 28.49
C TYR A 556 4.21 -0.38 27.34
N TYR A 557 3.34 0.34 26.63
CA TYR A 557 3.75 1.28 25.59
C TYR A 557 4.68 2.37 26.15
N GLY A 558 4.29 3.02 27.24
CA GLY A 558 5.01 4.13 27.84
C GLY A 558 6.44 3.75 28.24
N VAL A 559 6.59 2.70 29.07
CA VAL A 559 7.90 2.28 29.59
C VAL A 559 8.77 1.68 28.49
N LYS A 560 8.23 0.78 27.65
CA LYS A 560 9.02 0.14 26.57
C LYS A 560 9.59 1.20 25.64
N THR A 561 8.74 2.08 25.11
CA THR A 561 9.12 3.11 24.14
C THR A 561 10.15 4.08 24.73
N LEU A 562 9.88 4.60 25.92
CA LEU A 562 10.76 5.58 26.56
C LEU A 562 12.13 4.96 26.90
N SER A 563 12.14 3.71 27.39
CA SER A 563 13.38 2.98 27.68
C SER A 563 14.21 2.74 26.43
N SER A 564 13.58 2.28 25.33
CA SER A 564 14.28 2.05 24.06
C SER A 564 14.91 3.33 23.52
N TYR A 565 14.19 4.46 23.54
CA TYR A 565 14.70 5.75 23.06
C TYR A 565 15.85 6.29 23.93
N CYS A 566 15.67 6.30 25.26
CA CYS A 566 16.67 6.83 26.19
C CYS A 566 17.97 5.99 26.15
N LEU A 567 17.86 4.66 26.00
CA LEU A 567 19.03 3.81 25.79
C LEU A 567 19.74 4.09 24.46
N ALA A 568 19.00 4.21 23.36
CA ALA A 568 19.57 4.49 22.04
C ALA A 568 20.29 5.85 21.99
N THR A 569 19.76 6.84 22.71
CA THR A 569 20.31 8.21 22.79
C THR A 569 21.26 8.44 23.96
N LYS A 570 21.48 7.43 24.82
CA LYS A 570 22.32 7.49 26.03
C LYS A 570 21.89 8.60 27.00
N GLN A 571 20.60 8.74 27.20
CA GLN A 571 19.99 9.69 28.14
C GLN A 571 19.35 8.94 29.32
N SER A 572 19.27 9.59 30.47
CA SER A 572 18.47 9.11 31.60
C SER A 572 17.03 9.61 31.50
N ILE A 573 16.11 8.92 32.18
CA ILE A 573 14.68 9.26 32.17
C ILE A 573 14.45 10.68 32.72
N ALA A 574 15.14 11.04 33.81
CA ALA A 574 15.05 12.36 34.43
C ALA A 574 15.54 13.46 33.47
N CYS A 575 16.67 13.25 32.80
CA CYS A 575 17.22 14.20 31.83
C CYS A 575 16.27 14.43 30.64
N PHE A 576 15.71 13.35 30.08
CA PHE A 576 14.75 13.46 28.98
C PHE A 576 13.50 14.24 29.39
N GLN A 577 12.99 13.94 30.59
CA GLN A 577 11.81 14.58 31.15
C GLN A 577 11.97 16.09 31.39
N GLU A 578 13.15 16.55 31.80
CA GLU A 578 13.43 17.98 32.05
C GLU A 578 13.60 18.79 30.76
N LYS A 579 14.05 18.14 29.69
CA LYS A 579 14.40 18.81 28.43
C LYS A 579 13.19 19.09 27.55
N GLU A 580 12.19 18.22 27.56
CA GLU A 580 11.12 18.20 26.58
C GLU A 580 9.82 18.81 27.13
N THR A 581 9.05 19.46 26.26
CA THR A 581 7.69 19.91 26.62
C THR A 581 6.73 18.74 26.48
N ILE A 582 6.32 18.16 27.60
CA ILE A 582 5.53 16.93 27.61
C ILE A 582 4.03 17.24 27.45
N LYS A 583 3.49 16.89 26.28
CA LYS A 583 2.05 16.95 25.99
C LYS A 583 1.63 15.77 25.12
N ARG A 584 0.46 15.20 25.42
CA ARG A 584 -0.15 14.19 24.55
C ARG A 584 -0.83 14.91 23.38
N GLU A 585 -0.13 14.94 22.26
CA GLU A 585 -0.67 15.47 20.99
C GLU A 585 -1.61 14.46 20.33
N ASP A 586 -2.48 14.95 19.44
CA ASP A 586 -3.21 14.10 18.51
C ASP A 586 -2.28 13.63 17.37
N TRP A 587 -2.58 12.43 16.86
CA TRP A 587 -1.76 11.76 15.85
C TRP A 587 -2.63 11.25 14.72
N LEU A 588 -2.11 11.36 13.50
CA LEU A 588 -2.72 10.85 12.29
C LEU A 588 -1.88 9.71 11.72
N ASN A 589 -2.55 8.69 11.21
CA ASN A 589 -1.93 7.68 10.35
C ASN A 589 -2.05 8.15 8.89
N VAL A 590 -0.94 8.65 8.36
CA VAL A 590 -0.80 9.18 7.01
C VAL A 590 -0.13 8.12 6.15
N GLY A 591 -0.92 7.32 5.44
CA GLY A 591 -0.39 6.28 4.53
C GLY A 591 0.31 5.09 5.20
N GLY A 592 0.23 4.94 6.53
CA GLY A 592 0.99 3.98 7.33
C GLY A 592 2.05 4.64 8.23
N GLN A 593 2.39 5.91 7.98
CA GLN A 593 3.30 6.70 8.82
C GLN A 593 2.50 7.44 9.88
N LEU A 594 2.90 7.32 11.14
CA LEU A 594 2.25 8.04 12.23
C LEU A 594 2.90 9.42 12.40
N VAL A 595 2.09 10.46 12.41
CA VAL A 595 2.56 11.86 12.43
C VAL A 595 1.72 12.66 13.44
N PRO A 596 2.34 13.52 14.29
CA PRO A 596 1.60 14.49 15.08
C PRO A 596 0.76 15.41 14.19
N GLU A 597 -0.51 15.62 14.53
CA GLU A 597 -1.47 16.33 13.67
C GLU A 597 -1.00 17.75 13.30
N PHE A 598 -0.35 18.46 14.22
CA PHE A 598 0.16 19.81 13.96
C PHE A 598 1.17 19.88 12.81
N ARG A 599 1.94 18.80 12.55
CA ARG A 599 2.89 18.75 11.43
C ARG A 599 2.15 18.64 10.10
N VAL A 600 1.03 17.91 10.06
CA VAL A 600 0.15 17.81 8.89
C VAL A 600 -0.53 19.15 8.61
N GLU A 601 -1.02 19.84 9.66
CA GLU A 601 -1.55 21.19 9.51
C GLU A 601 -0.51 22.18 8.97
N LYS A 602 0.73 22.08 9.45
CA LYS A 602 1.85 22.87 8.91
C LYS A 602 2.10 22.56 7.44
N LEU A 603 2.17 21.29 7.03
CA LEU A 603 2.34 20.91 5.62
C LEU A 603 1.23 21.50 4.74
N LYS A 604 -0.04 21.36 5.16
CA LYS A 604 -1.18 21.93 4.42
C LYS A 604 -1.07 23.45 4.29
N SER A 605 -0.64 24.13 5.35
CA SER A 605 -0.41 25.58 5.30
C SER A 605 0.74 25.95 4.35
N ASP A 606 1.87 25.25 4.42
CA ASP A 606 3.06 25.52 3.61
C ASP A 606 2.77 25.27 2.11
N LEU A 607 1.99 24.23 1.79
CA LEU A 607 1.46 23.98 0.44
C LEU A 607 0.60 25.14 -0.07
N LYS A 608 -0.41 25.55 0.71
CA LYS A 608 -1.32 26.66 0.32
C LYS A 608 -0.61 28.01 0.18
N ASN A 609 0.50 28.20 0.89
CA ASN A 609 1.32 29.41 0.82
C ASN A 609 2.41 29.34 -0.27
N ASN A 610 2.42 28.30 -1.11
CA ASN A 610 3.44 28.06 -2.13
C ASN A 610 4.88 27.99 -1.59
N ALA A 611 5.05 27.59 -0.32
CA ALA A 611 6.36 27.31 0.25
C ALA A 611 6.92 25.95 -0.20
N ILE A 612 6.04 25.08 -0.72
CA ILE A 612 6.35 23.77 -1.28
C ILE A 612 5.85 23.74 -2.73
N LEU A 613 6.74 23.44 -3.67
CA LEU A 613 6.53 23.63 -5.10
C LEU A 613 6.52 22.33 -5.91
N SER A 614 6.82 21.18 -5.27
CA SER A 614 6.82 19.86 -5.91
C SER A 614 6.42 18.72 -4.96
N TRP A 615 5.95 17.60 -5.51
CA TRP A 615 5.74 16.36 -4.75
C TRP A 615 7.02 15.81 -4.13
N ASN A 616 8.18 16.01 -4.76
CA ASN A 616 9.46 15.59 -4.18
C ASN A 616 9.77 16.33 -2.88
N GLU A 617 9.46 17.63 -2.79
CA GLU A 617 9.59 18.40 -1.54
C GLU A 617 8.59 17.93 -0.47
N VAL A 618 7.37 17.55 -0.87
CA VAL A 618 6.40 16.91 0.04
C VAL A 618 6.97 15.59 0.59
N HIS A 619 7.55 14.75 -0.25
CA HIS A 619 8.14 13.47 0.16
C HIS A 619 9.36 13.67 1.08
N GLN A 620 10.19 14.68 0.84
CA GLN A 620 11.27 15.07 1.76
C GLN A 620 10.75 15.46 3.14
N ILE A 621 9.58 16.10 3.23
CA ILE A 621 8.95 16.42 4.51
C ILE A 621 8.51 15.13 5.23
N TYR A 622 7.98 14.15 4.51
CA TYR A 622 7.65 12.84 5.09
C TYR A 622 8.89 12.13 5.64
N ASP A 623 10.02 12.22 4.95
CA ASP A 623 11.31 11.70 5.45
C ASP A 623 11.76 12.43 6.72
N VAL A 624 11.59 13.75 6.79
CA VAL A 624 11.88 14.53 8.01
C VAL A 624 10.98 14.10 9.17
N TRP A 625 9.69 13.87 8.93
CA TRP A 625 8.77 13.35 9.95
C TRP A 625 9.19 11.97 10.44
N PHE A 626 9.67 11.10 9.55
CA PHE A 626 10.14 9.77 9.93
C PHE A 626 11.43 9.86 10.75
N ALA A 627 12.36 10.74 10.37
CA ALA A 627 13.59 10.97 11.12
C ALA A 627 13.33 11.49 12.56
N SER A 628 12.26 12.27 12.78
CA SER A 628 11.86 12.72 14.13
C SER A 628 10.95 11.74 14.87
N TYR A 629 10.46 10.69 14.21
CA TYR A 629 9.39 9.84 14.73
C TYR A 629 9.72 9.21 16.09
N GLU A 630 10.93 8.66 16.26
CA GLU A 630 11.32 8.00 17.50
C GLU A 630 11.35 8.95 18.71
N GLN A 631 11.77 10.20 18.50
CA GLN A 631 11.74 11.23 19.54
C GLN A 631 10.29 11.67 19.83
N ASP A 632 9.52 11.99 18.80
CA ASP A 632 8.12 12.39 18.94
C ASP A 632 7.30 11.29 19.66
N ARG A 633 7.58 10.02 19.35
CA ARG A 633 6.99 8.84 19.98
C ARG A 633 7.42 8.68 21.45
N ALA A 634 8.67 8.99 21.79
CA ALA A 634 9.16 8.96 23.18
C ALA A 634 8.54 10.07 24.05
N ILE A 635 8.37 11.29 23.48
CA ILE A 635 7.65 12.38 24.16
C ILE A 635 6.20 11.96 24.42
N HIS A 636 5.54 11.39 23.42
CA HIS A 636 4.18 10.87 23.54
C HIS A 636 4.08 9.73 24.57
N ALA A 637 5.08 8.85 24.65
CA ALA A 637 5.16 7.78 25.64
C ALA A 637 5.29 8.32 27.08
N LEU A 638 6.12 9.34 27.31
CA LEU A 638 6.22 9.99 28.62
C LEU A 638 4.91 10.70 28.99
N ALA A 639 4.28 11.41 28.05
CA ALA A 639 2.96 12.02 28.26
C ALA A 639 1.88 10.97 28.59
N THR A 640 1.97 9.79 27.99
CA THR A 640 1.07 8.66 28.29
C THR A 640 1.24 8.19 29.73
N LEU A 641 2.48 8.06 30.22
CA LEU A 641 2.76 7.67 31.61
C LEU A 641 2.26 8.72 32.60
N TYR A 642 2.44 10.01 32.31
CA TYR A 642 1.91 11.10 33.13
C TYR A 642 0.40 11.00 33.29
N GLN A 643 -0.32 10.82 32.19
CA GLN A 643 -1.77 10.73 32.22
C GLN A 643 -2.25 9.42 32.87
N ALA A 644 -1.56 8.30 32.64
CA ALA A 644 -1.92 7.00 33.23
C ALA A 644 -1.71 6.96 34.75
N LEU A 645 -0.69 7.68 35.25
CA LEU A 645 -0.37 7.76 36.68
C LEU A 645 -0.99 8.99 37.38
N ASP A 646 -1.67 9.85 36.65
CA ASP A 646 -2.16 11.16 37.13
C ASP A 646 -1.04 11.99 37.81
N THR A 647 0.12 12.07 37.15
CA THR A 647 1.30 12.82 37.63
C THR A 647 1.81 13.78 36.56
N LYS A 648 2.54 14.82 36.99
CA LYS A 648 3.26 15.75 36.11
C LYS A 648 4.74 15.42 35.97
N GLN A 649 5.24 14.48 36.76
CA GLN A 649 6.63 14.09 36.82
C GLN A 649 6.75 12.67 37.39
N ILE A 650 7.63 11.86 36.81
CA ILE A 650 7.98 10.53 37.32
C ILE A 650 9.25 10.69 38.16
N ASN A 651 9.23 10.14 39.36
CA ASN A 651 10.42 10.00 40.22
C ASN A 651 11.03 8.58 40.13
N ASP A 652 12.21 8.38 40.71
CA ASP A 652 12.94 7.11 40.64
C ASP A 652 12.13 5.93 41.19
N ALA A 653 11.47 6.10 42.35
CA ALA A 653 10.65 5.04 42.94
C ALA A 653 9.48 4.62 42.03
N GLN A 654 8.77 5.60 41.47
CA GLN A 654 7.70 5.35 40.50
C GLN A 654 8.23 4.67 39.24
N TRP A 655 9.42 5.05 38.76
CA TRP A 655 10.05 4.40 37.61
C TRP A 655 10.40 2.95 37.89
N GLN A 656 10.96 2.64 39.06
CA GLN A 656 11.26 1.25 39.46
C GLN A 656 9.97 0.41 39.51
N ASP A 657 8.88 0.94 40.07
CA ASP A 657 7.59 0.25 40.11
C ASP A 657 7.04 0.00 38.69
N LEU A 658 7.13 1.00 37.82
CA LEU A 658 6.76 0.89 36.40
C LEU A 658 7.56 -0.21 35.69
N VAL A 659 8.87 -0.24 35.88
CA VAL A 659 9.77 -1.25 35.30
C VAL A 659 9.37 -2.65 35.77
N GLN A 660 9.10 -2.84 37.06
CA GLN A 660 8.66 -4.13 37.60
C GLN A 660 7.29 -4.55 37.05
N ASN A 661 6.34 -3.62 36.94
CA ASN A 661 5.01 -3.89 36.41
C ASN A 661 5.07 -4.27 34.93
N VAL A 662 5.83 -3.53 34.13
CA VAL A 662 5.99 -3.79 32.69
C VAL A 662 6.78 -5.07 32.43
N ALA A 663 7.75 -5.42 33.30
CA ALA A 663 8.41 -6.72 33.25
C ALA A 663 7.41 -7.88 33.43
N LYS A 664 6.48 -7.76 34.40
CA LYS A 664 5.41 -8.75 34.60
C LYS A 664 4.48 -8.84 33.40
N ILE A 665 4.08 -7.70 32.84
CA ILE A 665 3.25 -7.63 31.63
C ILE A 665 3.94 -8.37 30.47
N ARG A 666 5.23 -8.08 30.21
CA ARG A 666 5.97 -8.74 29.11
C ARG A 666 6.08 -10.25 29.31
N LEU A 667 6.38 -10.70 30.52
CA LEU A 667 6.43 -12.14 30.85
C LEU A 667 5.06 -12.80 30.67
N ASN A 668 3.96 -12.11 31.00
CA ASN A 668 2.62 -12.61 30.72
C ASN A 668 2.35 -12.70 29.22
N ILE A 669 2.73 -11.69 28.42
CA ILE A 669 2.58 -11.72 26.95
C ILE A 669 3.26 -12.96 26.37
N GLU A 670 4.51 -13.23 26.74
CA GLU A 670 5.23 -14.42 26.27
C GLU A 670 4.54 -15.71 26.71
N SER A 671 4.11 -15.80 27.98
CA SER A 671 3.38 -16.95 28.49
C SER A 671 2.09 -17.20 27.69
N GLN A 672 1.34 -16.14 27.35
CA GLN A 672 0.11 -16.25 26.57
C GLN A 672 0.37 -16.63 25.11
N VAL A 673 1.47 -16.15 24.51
CA VAL A 673 1.92 -16.60 23.19
C VAL A 673 2.16 -18.11 23.19
N PHE A 674 2.90 -18.62 24.18
CA PHE A 674 3.16 -20.05 24.33
C PHE A 674 1.87 -20.84 24.56
N LYS A 675 1.07 -20.47 25.58
CA LYS A 675 -0.19 -21.15 25.93
C LYS A 675 -1.19 -21.18 24.79
N THR A 676 -1.29 -20.11 24.01
CA THR A 676 -2.21 -20.08 22.86
C THR A 676 -1.78 -21.08 21.80
N LYS A 677 -0.48 -21.21 21.54
CA LYS A 677 0.02 -22.19 20.58
C LYS A 677 -0.05 -23.61 21.11
N GLU A 678 0.19 -23.83 22.40
CA GLU A 678 0.07 -25.11 23.08
C GLU A 678 -1.34 -25.71 22.96
N LYS A 679 -2.40 -24.87 22.97
CA LYS A 679 -3.79 -25.33 22.73
C LYS A 679 -3.96 -26.09 21.42
N ASP A 680 -3.15 -25.79 20.39
CA ASP A 680 -3.21 -26.52 19.12
C ASP A 680 -2.79 -27.99 19.25
N PHE A 681 -1.89 -28.29 20.19
CA PHE A 681 -1.37 -29.63 20.45
C PHE A 681 -2.23 -30.40 21.45
N ASN A 682 -2.97 -29.70 22.31
CA ASN A 682 -3.84 -30.28 23.32
C ASN A 682 -5.31 -30.40 22.87
N ASN A 683 -5.66 -29.93 21.67
CA ASN A 683 -7.02 -30.00 21.16
C ASN A 683 -7.32 -31.38 20.57
N ARG A 684 -8.09 -32.20 21.30
CA ARG A 684 -8.54 -33.53 20.85
C ARG A 684 -9.22 -33.54 19.47
N PHE A 685 -9.92 -32.47 19.10
CA PHE A 685 -10.52 -32.38 17.76
C PHE A 685 -9.46 -32.21 16.66
N ARG A 686 -8.33 -31.57 16.94
CA ARG A 686 -7.21 -31.49 15.99
C ARG A 686 -6.54 -32.85 15.79
N GLU A 687 -6.49 -33.69 16.82
CA GLU A 687 -5.96 -35.06 16.67
C GLU A 687 -6.82 -35.90 15.72
N SER A 688 -8.13 -35.64 15.66
CA SER A 688 -9.06 -36.44 14.84
C SER A 688 -8.78 -36.41 13.33
N THR A 689 -8.02 -35.44 12.83
CA THR A 689 -7.63 -35.35 11.42
C THR A 689 -6.32 -36.07 11.09
N TYR A 690 -5.67 -36.68 12.07
CA TYR A 690 -4.42 -37.42 11.89
C TYR A 690 -4.62 -38.88 12.27
N ARG A 691 -3.96 -39.80 11.56
CA ARG A 691 -4.00 -41.24 11.83
C ARG A 691 -3.31 -41.60 13.15
N ASN A 692 -2.29 -40.83 13.54
CA ASN A 692 -1.54 -40.97 14.79
C ASN A 692 -0.72 -39.71 15.10
N LEU A 693 -0.11 -39.67 16.30
CA LEU A 693 0.72 -38.54 16.75
C LEU A 693 1.97 -38.31 15.90
N ALA A 694 2.58 -39.37 15.36
CA ALA A 694 3.76 -39.23 14.51
C ALA A 694 3.44 -38.49 13.19
N GLU A 695 2.28 -38.75 12.58
CA GLU A 695 1.80 -38.00 11.41
C GLU A 695 1.50 -36.54 11.77
N ARG A 696 0.84 -36.30 12.91
CA ARG A 696 0.59 -34.94 13.40
C ARG A 696 1.90 -34.15 13.54
N ASP A 697 2.89 -34.72 14.21
CA ASP A 697 4.16 -34.05 14.50
C ASP A 697 4.99 -33.85 13.23
N ALA A 698 4.94 -34.79 12.28
CA ALA A 698 5.56 -34.63 10.96
C ALA A 698 4.91 -33.49 10.13
N VAL A 699 3.61 -33.24 10.31
CA VAL A 699 2.86 -32.20 9.57
C VAL A 699 2.94 -30.83 10.26
N LEU A 700 2.79 -30.79 11.58
CA LEU A 700 2.71 -29.54 12.35
C LEU A 700 4.07 -29.07 12.90
N GLY A 701 5.07 -29.97 12.93
CA GLY A 701 6.29 -29.78 13.71
C GLY A 701 6.04 -29.92 15.20
N SER A 702 7.11 -29.74 15.99
CA SER A 702 7.02 -29.69 17.45
C SER A 702 6.60 -28.28 17.92
N LEU A 703 6.06 -28.19 19.14
CA LEU A 703 5.76 -26.91 19.78
C LEU A 703 7.04 -26.11 20.04
N ASP A 704 8.12 -26.77 20.46
CA ASP A 704 9.39 -26.14 20.84
C ASP A 704 10.17 -25.57 19.65
N ASP A 705 9.98 -26.16 18.46
CA ASP A 705 10.60 -25.68 17.21
C ASP A 705 9.80 -24.54 16.57
N ASN A 706 8.72 -24.07 17.21
CA ASN A 706 7.92 -22.99 16.62
C ASN A 706 8.74 -21.68 16.58
N PRO A 707 9.08 -21.16 15.39
CA PRO A 707 9.99 -20.02 15.26
C PRO A 707 9.42 -18.75 15.91
N PHE A 708 8.09 -18.65 16.01
CA PHE A 708 7.45 -17.49 16.61
C PHE A 708 7.46 -17.54 18.15
N ILE A 709 7.43 -18.72 18.76
CA ILE A 709 7.62 -18.85 20.21
C ILE A 709 9.04 -18.43 20.58
N GLN A 710 10.03 -18.87 19.79
CA GLN A 710 11.43 -18.49 19.98
C GLN A 710 11.65 -16.98 19.80
N GLU A 711 11.05 -16.38 18.77
CA GLU A 711 11.06 -14.93 18.58
C GLU A 711 10.45 -14.18 19.78
N SER A 712 9.29 -14.65 20.28
CA SER A 712 8.62 -14.03 21.44
C SER A 712 9.49 -14.05 22.69
N ARG A 713 10.26 -15.12 22.92
CA ARG A 713 11.26 -15.24 23.99
C ARG A 713 12.38 -14.22 23.82
N GLN A 714 12.95 -14.12 22.61
CA GLN A 714 14.02 -13.15 22.31
C GLN A 714 13.55 -11.70 22.51
N ILE A 715 12.33 -11.37 22.07
CA ILE A 715 11.74 -10.05 22.31
C ILE A 715 11.57 -9.79 23.80
N THR A 716 11.14 -10.79 24.59
CA THR A 716 11.07 -10.64 26.05
C THR A 716 12.42 -10.36 26.66
N GLU A 717 13.46 -11.14 26.32
CA GLU A 717 14.82 -10.92 26.82
C GLU A 717 15.32 -9.50 26.48
N GLN A 718 15.11 -9.07 25.23
CA GLN A 718 15.48 -7.74 24.78
C GLN A 718 14.74 -6.63 25.55
N VAL A 719 13.42 -6.73 25.66
CA VAL A 719 12.61 -5.72 26.37
C VAL A 719 12.98 -5.68 27.85
N LEU A 720 13.13 -6.83 28.51
CA LEU A 720 13.52 -6.90 29.92
C LEU A 720 14.91 -6.32 30.16
N SER A 721 15.87 -6.60 29.27
CA SER A 721 17.19 -5.97 29.32
C SER A 721 17.06 -4.45 29.17
N GLN A 722 16.30 -3.97 28.19
CA GLN A 722 16.17 -2.54 27.92
C GLN A 722 15.57 -1.78 29.11
N ILE A 723 14.41 -2.22 29.63
CA ILE A 723 13.73 -1.50 30.71
C ILE A 723 14.52 -1.53 32.04
N ARG A 724 15.40 -2.51 32.24
CA ARG A 724 16.25 -2.62 33.45
C ARG A 724 17.59 -1.89 33.32
N SER A 725 18.08 -1.70 32.10
CA SER A 725 19.37 -1.06 31.85
C SER A 725 19.28 0.47 31.75
N VAL A 726 18.11 1.04 31.46
CA VAL A 726 17.95 2.49 31.38
C VAL A 726 18.02 3.11 32.79
N SER A 727 18.94 4.06 32.98
CA SER A 727 19.06 4.78 34.24
C SER A 727 17.91 5.77 34.39
N PHE A 728 17.36 5.89 35.60
CA PHE A 728 16.46 6.98 35.91
C PHE A 728 17.21 8.32 35.99
N ALA A 729 18.34 8.35 36.69
CA ALA A 729 19.19 9.54 36.89
C ALA A 729 20.46 9.49 36.04
#